data_AF-A0A3L7UEU5-F1
#
_entry.id   AF-A0A3L7UEU5-F1
#
_cell.length_a   1.000
_cell.length_b   1.000
_cell.length_c   1.000
_cell.angle_alpha   90.00
_cell.angle_beta   90.00
_cell.angle_gamma   90.00
#
_symmetry.space_group_name_H-M   'P 1'
#
loop_
_entity.id
_entity.type
_entity.pdbx_description
1 polymer ?
#
loop_
_entity_poly.entity_id
_entity_poly.type
_entity_poly.pdbx_seq_one_letter_code
_entity_poly.pdbx_strand_id
1 'polypeptide(L)'
;MQRYVTYWQRLAATSMLALLGIQAMAQEPPKPDYPPSDKVLEGYEKVVTKANIKPMYTLWTRQKDGQMFAELPRGFAQKKYFIATTVASGETYAGLQAGDVYVYWRQYDKHLALMTPMIEYRAAGDKEAESSVKRLFTDRVLMEVPIVTMGPNGGPVIDVDAMLVNNPSLSFSPAAINYGLTRSGVYSIHTAKAFENNVEIAFEVPDNSGVLKILHYSISDIPDSTGYQPRVADSRIGFFTTTFTDLAKYDDRETHIRYINRWHLEKADPKLQLSPPKNPIVFYIEHSTPVRYRRWVREGILAWNKAYEKIGISDAIEVYYQDAASGAHMDKDPEDVNYNFVRWLNNDVGTAIGPSRVHPLTGQILDADIILTDGWIRHYQKQFTESLPAVAMEGYGPDTLAWLADHPEWDPRIRLAPPSMRKSISREIALQSELPYAGHPMSNVDSKMLGDDEFDGLVGRSSQVNGMCLAGEGISFDLAVMRMTFDMLQAEASDDVVKTEEKPAEKKEEPKKEEPKEQMLDGMPESFVGPLVAHLVAHEVGHTLGLRHNFKASSVHTLAEINSDAVKGKQQLAGSVMDYIGANIRLDSGALQGDYCMSGVGPYDMWAIEYGYTFADLKPILARVAEPQLVFATDEDTGGPDPLARRYDFTKDPLDFAEEQMRLAKHHRERLLTTFIKDGDSWDRIRYGYELVLSLQTRSLSMMSNWVGGAFVNRDKKGDPNGRNPIVVVPVEQQRKALNFVTSNAFKDDSFGLTPELTTAMGLDKWSDVSSSMMEESTWPIHDRIMGIQASVLTGLMNPTTLKRVYDNETRVPADQDCMTLPEMLNAVTGSIWTELDAKAEGEYSARKPLISSLRRNLQREHVERLIDLTLPGGSSGAAGRAISSLSAEQLRGVVKKIEAAQAASADKHDPYTTAHLAQVKERITKALDADYILNPSRQSSSFGGGSIRFILEDHESGQIIQDQVVPIEP
;
A
#
# COMPACT_ATOMS: atom_id res chain seq x y z
N MET A 1 58.48 -62.02 66.44
CA MET A 1 59.25 -62.73 65.39
C MET A 1 58.93 -64.22 65.49
N GLN A 2 58.69 -64.85 64.34
CA GLN A 2 58.61 -66.31 64.12
C GLN A 2 57.48 -67.08 64.83
N ARG A 3 56.29 -67.02 64.23
CA ARG A 3 55.17 -68.00 64.25
C ARG A 3 53.88 -67.29 63.72
N TYR A 4 53.89 -66.40 62.73
CA TYR A 4 54.16 -66.56 61.29
C TYR A 4 53.76 -67.92 60.67
N VAL A 5 52.68 -67.88 59.88
CA VAL A 5 52.68 -68.17 58.41
C VAL A 5 52.01 -69.42 57.86
N THR A 6 51.61 -70.44 58.63
CA THR A 6 51.20 -71.72 58.00
C THR A 6 49.74 -72.14 58.12
N TYR A 7 48.80 -71.27 58.54
CA TYR A 7 47.37 -71.65 58.59
C TYR A 7 46.43 -70.86 57.65
N TRP A 8 46.83 -69.68 57.17
CA TRP A 8 45.98 -68.86 56.27
C TRP A 8 46.38 -68.89 54.79
N GLN A 9 47.44 -69.64 54.41
CA GLN A 9 47.83 -69.81 52.99
C GLN A 9 47.24 -71.05 52.31
N ARG A 10 46.52 -71.94 53.03
CA ARG A 10 45.94 -73.17 52.44
C ARG A 10 44.43 -73.13 52.17
N LEU A 11 43.73 -72.06 52.54
CA LEU A 11 42.32 -71.85 52.15
C LEU A 11 42.15 -70.91 50.94
N ALA A 12 43.21 -70.27 50.45
CA ALA A 12 43.15 -69.39 49.28
C ALA A 12 43.46 -70.10 47.94
N ALA A 13 43.91 -71.36 47.95
CA ALA A 13 44.39 -72.05 46.75
C ALA A 13 43.44 -73.12 46.19
N THR A 14 42.27 -73.34 46.79
CA THR A 14 41.28 -74.34 46.30
C THR A 14 39.89 -73.75 46.02
N SER A 15 39.79 -72.42 45.96
CA SER A 15 38.60 -71.71 45.46
C SER A 15 38.91 -70.80 44.26
N MET A 16 40.16 -70.77 43.78
CA MET A 16 40.59 -70.02 42.59
C MET A 16 40.69 -70.87 41.30
N LEU A 17 40.14 -72.09 41.29
CA LEU A 17 40.13 -72.96 40.10
C LEU A 17 38.74 -73.54 39.78
N ALA A 18 37.68 -73.01 40.38
CA ALA A 18 36.28 -73.36 40.10
C ALA A 18 35.38 -72.14 39.80
N LEU A 19 35.99 -71.04 39.31
CA LEU A 19 35.28 -69.83 38.85
C LEU A 19 35.77 -69.31 37.48
N LEU A 20 36.60 -70.09 36.76
CA LEU A 20 36.97 -69.83 35.36
C LEU A 20 36.06 -70.58 34.38
N GLY A 21 34.78 -70.66 34.73
CA GLY A 21 33.69 -71.03 33.84
C GLY A 21 32.74 -69.86 33.66
N ILE A 22 33.25 -68.64 33.52
CA ILE A 22 32.45 -67.54 32.98
C ILE A 22 32.23 -67.92 31.52
N GLN A 23 31.07 -68.48 31.22
CA GLN A 23 30.50 -68.36 29.89
C GLN A 23 30.64 -66.89 29.52
N ALA A 24 31.51 -66.60 28.57
CA ALA A 24 31.41 -65.40 27.77
C ALA A 24 30.06 -65.53 27.05
N MET A 25 28.97 -65.18 27.74
CA MET A 25 27.81 -64.65 27.08
C MET A 25 28.35 -63.38 26.43
N ALA A 26 28.68 -63.49 25.14
CA ALA A 26 28.85 -62.32 24.31
C ALA A 26 27.61 -61.46 24.62
N GLN A 27 27.81 -60.31 25.29
CA GLN A 27 26.79 -59.29 25.31
C GLN A 27 26.41 -59.10 23.85
N GLU A 28 25.15 -59.40 23.51
CA GLU A 28 24.64 -59.00 22.21
C GLU A 28 25.02 -57.52 22.06
N PRO A 29 25.66 -57.15 20.93
CA PRO A 29 26.02 -55.76 20.71
C PRO A 29 24.74 -54.93 20.93
N PRO A 30 24.83 -53.78 21.64
CA PRO A 30 23.66 -52.96 21.91
C PRO A 30 22.92 -52.74 20.59
N LYS A 31 21.62 -53.08 20.57
CA LYS A 31 20.79 -52.86 19.37
C LYS A 31 20.95 -51.38 19.00
N PRO A 32 21.33 -51.06 17.75
CA PRO A 32 21.51 -49.67 17.36
C PRO A 32 20.20 -48.91 17.59
N ASP A 33 20.31 -47.70 18.14
CA ASP A 33 19.15 -46.89 18.52
C ASP A 33 18.26 -46.52 17.31
N TYR A 34 18.83 -46.58 16.10
CA TYR A 34 18.17 -46.29 14.83
C TYR A 34 18.45 -47.39 13.79
N PRO A 35 17.54 -47.61 12.82
CA PRO A 35 17.79 -48.49 11.69
C PRO A 35 19.03 -48.07 10.88
N PRO A 36 19.77 -49.00 10.24
CA PRO A 36 20.92 -48.67 9.39
C PRO A 36 20.55 -47.75 8.22
N SER A 37 21.37 -46.74 7.93
CA SER A 37 21.07 -45.73 6.90
C SER A 37 20.98 -46.30 5.49
N ASP A 38 21.78 -47.32 5.18
CA ASP A 38 21.74 -48.04 3.89
C ASP A 38 20.40 -48.75 3.66
N LYS A 39 19.72 -49.16 4.74
CA LYS A 39 18.38 -49.75 4.68
C LYS A 39 17.28 -48.71 4.56
N VAL A 40 17.38 -47.61 5.29
CA VAL A 40 16.37 -46.52 5.24
C VAL A 40 16.43 -45.77 3.90
N LEU A 41 17.64 -45.55 3.37
CA LEU A 41 17.87 -44.86 2.11
C LEU A 41 17.85 -45.80 0.88
N GLU A 42 17.41 -47.05 1.05
CA GLU A 42 17.28 -48.00 -0.06
C GLU A 42 16.26 -47.49 -1.10
N GLY A 43 16.69 -47.38 -2.36
CA GLY A 43 15.86 -46.86 -3.45
C GLY A 43 15.73 -45.34 -3.50
N TYR A 44 16.50 -44.59 -2.69
CA TYR A 44 16.62 -43.15 -2.82
C TYR A 44 17.87 -42.76 -3.61
N GLU A 45 17.77 -41.67 -4.35
CA GLU A 45 18.88 -41.05 -5.07
C GLU A 45 19.39 -39.85 -4.28
N LYS A 46 20.70 -39.77 -4.08
CA LYS A 46 21.33 -38.62 -3.44
C LYS A 46 21.28 -37.43 -4.39
N VAL A 47 20.78 -36.29 -3.93
CA VAL A 47 20.77 -35.03 -4.69
C VAL A 47 22.19 -34.50 -4.83
N VAL A 48 22.60 -34.20 -6.06
CA VAL A 48 23.92 -33.61 -6.38
C VAL A 48 23.71 -32.38 -7.24
N THR A 49 23.78 -31.20 -6.62
CA THR A 49 23.59 -29.91 -7.31
C THR A 49 24.86 -29.42 -8.00
N LYS A 50 26.01 -29.58 -7.36
CA LYS A 50 27.32 -29.26 -7.93
C LYS A 50 28.33 -30.35 -7.55
N ALA A 51 29.23 -30.69 -8.46
CA ALA A 51 30.30 -31.63 -8.15
C ALA A 51 31.25 -31.03 -7.10
N ASN A 52 31.75 -31.87 -6.19
CA ASN A 52 32.78 -31.54 -5.20
C ASN A 52 32.44 -30.49 -4.14
N ILE A 53 31.16 -30.20 -3.88
CA ILE A 53 30.75 -29.38 -2.74
C ILE A 53 30.34 -30.25 -1.56
N LYS A 54 30.48 -29.73 -0.33
CA LYS A 54 29.91 -30.33 0.86
C LYS A 54 28.60 -29.61 1.17
N PRO A 55 27.43 -30.22 0.93
CA PRO A 55 26.17 -29.52 1.10
C PRO A 55 25.87 -29.29 2.59
N MET A 56 25.12 -28.22 2.88
CA MET A 56 24.64 -27.89 4.23
C MET A 56 23.80 -29.05 4.77
N TYR A 57 22.74 -29.42 4.05
CA TYR A 57 21.96 -30.64 4.26
C TYR A 57 22.22 -31.59 3.10
N THR A 58 22.40 -32.88 3.40
CA THR A 58 22.40 -33.88 2.32
C THR A 58 20.97 -34.28 2.03
N LEU A 59 20.51 -34.07 0.80
CA LEU A 59 19.16 -34.46 0.38
C LEU A 59 19.16 -35.79 -0.36
N TRP A 60 18.10 -36.57 -0.17
CA TRP A 60 17.79 -37.77 -0.93
C TRP A 60 16.35 -37.74 -1.40
N THR A 61 16.10 -38.11 -2.64
CA THR A 61 14.77 -38.13 -3.24
C THR A 61 14.44 -39.51 -3.78
N ARG A 62 13.17 -39.89 -3.73
CA ARG A 62 12.68 -41.14 -4.31
C ARG A 62 11.58 -40.88 -5.33
N GLN A 63 11.88 -41.19 -6.59
CA GLN A 63 11.03 -40.82 -7.73
C GLN A 63 9.67 -41.50 -7.76
N LYS A 64 9.55 -42.74 -7.24
CA LYS A 64 8.30 -43.53 -7.36
C LYS A 64 7.10 -42.94 -6.59
N ASP A 65 7.37 -42.19 -5.53
CA ASP A 65 6.37 -41.67 -4.59
C ASP A 65 6.65 -40.22 -4.16
N GLY A 66 7.66 -39.57 -4.74
CA GLY A 66 7.99 -38.19 -4.46
C GLY A 66 8.50 -37.94 -3.04
N GLN A 67 9.03 -38.95 -2.35
CA GLN A 67 9.50 -38.76 -0.97
C GLN A 67 10.90 -38.14 -0.88
N MET A 68 11.10 -37.21 0.05
CA MET A 68 12.38 -36.55 0.31
C MET A 68 12.86 -36.72 1.77
N PHE A 69 14.15 -37.05 1.90
CA PHE A 69 14.87 -37.07 3.18
C PHE A 69 16.01 -36.05 3.19
N ALA A 70 16.29 -35.50 4.38
CA ALA A 70 17.41 -34.60 4.61
C ALA A 70 18.26 -35.07 5.80
N GLU A 71 19.57 -35.19 5.62
CA GLU A 71 20.55 -35.35 6.70
C GLU A 71 21.07 -33.98 7.09
N LEU A 72 20.87 -33.63 8.36
CA LEU A 72 21.40 -32.41 8.95
C LEU A 72 22.92 -32.56 9.21
N PRO A 73 23.71 -31.47 9.22
CA PRO A 73 25.14 -31.57 9.43
C PRO A 73 25.47 -31.99 10.88
N ARG A 74 26.66 -32.55 11.09
CA ARG A 74 27.20 -32.69 12.46
C ARG A 74 27.23 -31.31 13.14
N GLY A 75 26.72 -31.25 14.36
CA GLY A 75 26.61 -29.99 15.11
C GLY A 75 25.40 -29.13 14.74
N PHE A 76 24.40 -29.67 14.03
CA PHE A 76 23.15 -28.97 13.67
C PHE A 76 22.51 -28.19 14.83
N ALA A 77 22.59 -28.70 16.07
CA ALA A 77 22.01 -28.06 17.26
C ALA A 77 22.70 -26.76 17.68
N GLN A 78 23.89 -26.46 17.14
CA GLN A 78 24.61 -25.20 17.39
C GLN A 78 24.36 -24.16 16.29
N LYS A 79 23.72 -24.57 15.18
CA LYS A 79 23.44 -23.69 14.05
C LYS A 79 22.03 -23.13 14.15
N LYS A 80 21.86 -21.95 13.56
CA LYS A 80 20.56 -21.34 13.35
C LYS A 80 20.35 -21.19 11.85
N TYR A 81 19.10 -21.34 11.45
CA TYR A 81 18.71 -21.37 10.06
C TYR A 81 17.65 -20.31 9.84
N PHE A 82 17.59 -19.83 8.61
CA PHE A 82 16.46 -19.09 8.07
C PHE A 82 15.68 -20.02 7.17
N ILE A 83 14.37 -20.10 7.37
CA ILE A 83 13.48 -20.75 6.41
C ILE A 83 12.67 -19.64 5.77
N ALA A 84 12.84 -19.48 4.47
CA ALA A 84 12.18 -18.49 3.65
C ALA A 84 11.23 -19.19 2.67
N THR A 85 9.95 -18.84 2.71
CA THR A 85 8.94 -19.42 1.82
C THR A 85 8.56 -18.44 0.70
N THR A 86 8.36 -18.97 -0.51
CA THR A 86 7.86 -18.26 -1.69
C THR A 86 6.78 -19.10 -2.37
N VAL A 87 5.67 -18.48 -2.81
CA VAL A 87 4.68 -19.14 -3.68
C VAL A 87 5.15 -19.00 -5.12
N ALA A 88 5.92 -19.95 -5.63
CA ALA A 88 6.58 -19.81 -6.94
C ALA A 88 5.61 -19.89 -8.14
N SER A 89 4.45 -20.53 -7.98
CA SER A 89 3.43 -20.63 -9.05
C SER A 89 2.03 -20.95 -8.51
N GLY A 90 1.03 -20.85 -9.39
CA GLY A 90 -0.37 -21.16 -9.05
C GLY A 90 -1.09 -20.04 -8.28
N GLU A 91 -0.58 -18.81 -8.38
CA GLU A 91 -1.09 -17.63 -7.69
C GLU A 91 -0.97 -16.38 -8.58
N THR A 92 -1.84 -15.38 -8.37
CA THR A 92 -1.83 -14.09 -9.08
C THR A 92 -0.48 -13.38 -8.95
N TYR A 93 0.10 -13.39 -7.74
CA TYR A 93 1.40 -12.82 -7.42
C TYR A 93 2.47 -13.91 -7.27
N ALA A 94 2.49 -14.88 -8.18
CA ALA A 94 3.48 -15.93 -8.19
C ALA A 94 4.91 -15.36 -8.14
N GLY A 95 5.71 -15.89 -7.22
CA GLY A 95 7.06 -15.44 -6.90
C GLY A 95 7.15 -14.55 -5.67
N LEU A 96 6.03 -14.15 -5.08
CA LEU A 96 6.01 -13.25 -3.94
C LEU A 96 6.49 -13.94 -2.68
N GLN A 97 7.38 -13.25 -1.97
CA GLN A 97 7.91 -13.69 -0.68
C GLN A 97 6.76 -13.83 0.32
N ALA A 98 6.73 -14.95 1.02
CA ALA A 98 5.72 -15.26 2.03
C ALA A 98 6.35 -15.27 3.43
N GLY A 99 5.85 -16.13 4.32
CA GLY A 99 6.41 -16.29 5.65
C GLY A 99 7.90 -16.66 5.63
N ASP A 100 8.64 -16.04 6.55
CA ASP A 100 9.99 -16.45 6.90
C ASP A 100 10.14 -16.63 8.40
N VAL A 101 11.06 -17.50 8.79
CA VAL A 101 11.25 -17.83 10.19
C VAL A 101 12.71 -18.12 10.51
N TYR A 102 13.16 -17.56 11.62
CA TYR A 102 14.47 -17.82 12.20
C TYR A 102 14.37 -18.98 13.19
N VAL A 103 15.15 -20.04 12.98
CA VAL A 103 14.96 -21.32 13.66
C VAL A 103 16.27 -21.99 14.04
N TYR A 104 16.19 -22.96 14.95
CA TYR A 104 17.25 -23.90 15.23
C TYR A 104 16.65 -25.25 15.63
N TRP A 105 17.45 -26.30 15.54
CA TRP A 105 17.03 -27.65 15.87
C TRP A 105 17.44 -28.01 17.29
N ARG A 106 16.51 -28.57 18.07
CA ARG A 106 16.79 -29.16 19.38
C ARG A 106 16.39 -30.63 19.37
N GLN A 107 17.33 -31.50 19.74
CA GLN A 107 17.06 -32.93 19.86
C GLN A 107 16.44 -33.28 21.21
N TYR A 108 15.38 -34.08 21.17
CA TYR A 108 14.75 -34.74 22.30
C TYR A 108 14.72 -36.24 22.03
N ASP A 109 15.67 -36.99 22.58
CA ASP A 109 15.84 -38.43 22.33
C ASP A 109 15.84 -38.76 20.82
N LYS A 110 14.79 -39.43 20.31
CA LYS A 110 14.65 -39.83 18.90
C LYS A 110 13.92 -38.81 18.03
N HIS A 111 13.66 -37.62 18.54
CA HIS A 111 12.91 -36.57 17.86
C HIS A 111 13.74 -35.30 17.75
N LEU A 112 13.51 -34.54 16.68
CA LEU A 112 14.03 -33.18 16.50
C LEU A 112 12.86 -32.21 16.56
N ALA A 113 12.94 -31.25 17.48
CA ALA A 113 12.07 -30.10 17.53
C ALA A 113 12.68 -28.95 16.74
N LEU A 114 11.92 -28.35 15.82
CA LEU A 114 12.25 -27.09 15.20
C LEU A 114 11.80 -25.96 16.14
N MET A 115 12.75 -25.19 16.62
CA MET A 115 12.56 -24.13 17.61
C MET A 115 12.71 -22.77 16.93
N THR A 116 11.92 -21.78 17.32
CA THR A 116 12.19 -20.36 17.00
C THR A 116 12.60 -19.61 18.28
N PRO A 117 13.69 -18.83 18.26
CA PRO A 117 14.14 -18.11 19.44
C PRO A 117 13.25 -16.90 19.73
N MET A 118 13.07 -16.59 21.02
CA MET A 118 12.36 -15.38 21.43
C MET A 118 13.27 -14.16 21.33
N ILE A 119 13.10 -13.38 20.26
CA ILE A 119 14.02 -12.29 19.88
C ILE A 119 13.42 -10.89 20.02
N GLU A 120 12.13 -10.79 20.33
CA GLU A 120 11.41 -9.53 20.53
C GLU A 120 11.79 -8.86 21.86
N TYR A 121 12.16 -9.64 22.87
CA TYR A 121 12.58 -9.17 24.18
C TYR A 121 14.04 -9.53 24.41
N ARG A 122 14.86 -8.53 24.71
CA ARG A 122 16.30 -8.68 24.97
C ARG A 122 16.67 -7.90 26.23
N ALA A 123 17.87 -8.14 26.74
CA ALA A 123 18.47 -7.32 27.79
C ALA A 123 19.95 -7.19 27.49
N ALA A 124 20.43 -5.95 27.35
CA ALA A 124 21.84 -5.67 27.07
C ALA A 124 22.52 -4.95 28.25
N GLY A 125 23.76 -5.32 28.55
CA GLY A 125 24.61 -4.59 29.51
C GLY A 125 24.43 -4.94 30.99
N ASP A 126 23.35 -5.60 31.38
CA ASP A 126 23.10 -6.11 32.74
C ASP A 126 22.86 -7.62 32.76
N LYS A 127 23.66 -8.37 33.52
CA LYS A 127 23.63 -9.85 33.50
C LYS A 127 22.42 -10.41 34.21
N GLU A 128 21.96 -9.71 35.25
CA GLU A 128 20.78 -10.05 36.04
C GLU A 128 19.51 -9.88 35.18
N ALA A 129 19.39 -8.76 34.47
CA ALA A 129 18.34 -8.55 33.47
C ALA A 129 18.40 -9.61 32.35
N GLU A 130 19.57 -9.88 31.78
CA GLU A 130 19.75 -10.92 30.75
C GLU A 130 19.28 -12.30 31.25
N SER A 131 19.68 -12.68 32.47
CA SER A 131 19.25 -13.93 33.09
C SER A 131 17.74 -13.97 33.33
N SER A 132 17.14 -12.85 33.76
CA SER A 132 15.70 -12.76 34.00
C SER A 132 14.89 -12.83 32.70
N VAL A 133 15.31 -12.08 31.67
CA VAL A 133 14.67 -12.11 30.33
C VAL A 133 14.72 -13.52 29.75
N LYS A 134 15.88 -14.18 29.78
CA LYS A 134 16.03 -15.57 29.32
C LYS A 134 15.14 -16.56 30.07
N ARG A 135 14.82 -16.29 31.33
CA ARG A 135 13.92 -17.12 32.14
C ARG A 135 12.44 -16.86 31.82
N LEU A 136 12.06 -15.60 31.56
CA LEU A 136 10.67 -15.20 31.33
C LEU A 136 10.22 -15.43 29.89
N PHE A 137 11.10 -15.13 28.93
CA PHE A 137 10.81 -15.12 27.50
C PHE A 137 11.52 -16.29 26.84
N THR A 138 10.87 -17.44 26.84
CA THR A 138 11.43 -18.69 26.32
C THR A 138 11.17 -18.89 24.84
N ASP A 139 12.07 -19.62 24.18
CA ASP A 139 11.93 -20.04 22.78
C ASP A 139 10.68 -20.93 22.57
N ARG A 140 10.16 -20.94 21.34
CA ARG A 140 8.91 -21.65 21.00
C ARG A 140 9.20 -22.86 20.11
N VAL A 141 8.57 -24.00 20.42
CA VAL A 141 8.52 -25.16 19.51
C VAL A 141 7.55 -24.83 18.38
N LEU A 142 8.02 -24.87 17.13
CA LEU A 142 7.17 -24.72 15.95
C LEU A 142 6.56 -26.07 15.57
N MET A 143 7.39 -27.10 15.55
CA MET A 143 7.02 -28.45 15.15
C MET A 143 8.06 -29.46 15.62
N GLU A 144 7.73 -30.75 15.52
CA GLU A 144 8.68 -31.85 15.68
C GLU A 144 8.66 -32.81 14.50
N VAL A 145 9.79 -33.49 14.29
CA VAL A 145 9.95 -34.59 13.32
C VAL A 145 10.78 -35.72 13.95
N PRO A 146 10.46 -37.00 13.66
CA PRO A 146 11.28 -38.12 14.14
C PRO A 146 12.61 -38.21 13.38
N ILE A 147 13.64 -38.71 14.07
CA ILE A 147 14.91 -39.12 13.44
C ILE A 147 14.71 -40.50 12.82
N VAL A 148 14.69 -40.59 11.49
CA VAL A 148 14.43 -41.86 10.78
C VAL A 148 15.65 -42.78 10.76
N THR A 149 16.85 -42.21 10.71
CA THR A 149 18.14 -42.91 10.82
C THR A 149 19.25 -41.90 11.13
N MET A 150 20.45 -42.40 11.43
CA MET A 150 21.67 -41.59 11.43
C MET A 150 22.36 -41.74 10.08
N GLY A 151 22.51 -40.65 9.35
CA GLY A 151 22.98 -40.66 7.97
C GLY A 151 24.46 -40.99 7.82
N PRO A 152 24.94 -41.18 6.58
CA PRO A 152 26.33 -41.56 6.29
C PRO A 152 27.37 -40.55 6.79
N ASN A 153 26.97 -39.27 6.92
CA ASN A 153 27.85 -38.23 7.47
C ASN A 153 27.75 -38.13 9.01
N GLY A 154 26.92 -38.96 9.65
CA GLY A 154 26.74 -39.03 11.11
C GLY A 154 25.79 -37.97 11.67
N GLY A 155 24.98 -37.33 10.82
CA GLY A 155 23.90 -36.44 11.25
C GLY A 155 22.55 -37.15 11.31
N PRO A 156 21.55 -36.60 12.01
CA PRO A 156 20.20 -37.16 11.99
C PRO A 156 19.55 -36.95 10.61
N VAL A 157 18.83 -37.97 10.13
CA VAL A 157 18.01 -37.89 8.92
C VAL A 157 16.56 -37.63 9.31
N ILE A 158 15.92 -36.67 8.63
CA ILE A 158 14.51 -36.31 8.81
C ILE A 158 13.70 -36.51 7.53
N ASP A 159 12.40 -36.70 7.71
CA ASP A 159 11.40 -36.69 6.65
C ASP A 159 11.01 -35.24 6.32
N VAL A 160 11.38 -34.79 5.12
CA VAL A 160 11.14 -33.41 4.66
C VAL A 160 9.67 -33.21 4.32
N ASP A 161 8.99 -34.24 3.82
CA ASP A 161 7.58 -34.21 3.45
C ASP A 161 6.72 -34.10 4.71
N ALA A 162 7.09 -34.86 5.74
CA ALA A 162 6.51 -34.73 7.08
C ALA A 162 6.73 -33.32 7.65
N MET A 163 7.80 -32.63 7.24
CA MET A 163 8.09 -31.28 7.68
C MET A 163 7.30 -30.21 6.90
N LEU A 164 7.34 -30.25 5.56
CA LEU A 164 6.93 -29.13 4.70
C LEU A 164 5.60 -29.36 3.95
N VAL A 165 5.13 -30.61 3.84
CA VAL A 165 3.94 -30.96 3.04
C VAL A 165 2.80 -31.49 3.92
N ASN A 166 3.13 -32.29 4.92
CA ASN A 166 2.15 -33.04 5.71
C ASN A 166 1.95 -32.50 7.13
N ASN A 167 2.59 -31.38 7.47
CA ASN A 167 2.47 -30.75 8.78
C ASN A 167 1.47 -29.58 8.78
N PRO A 168 0.30 -29.73 9.44
CA PRO A 168 -0.68 -28.65 9.52
C PRO A 168 -0.24 -27.48 10.43
N SER A 169 0.84 -27.65 11.20
CA SER A 169 1.37 -26.64 12.11
C SER A 169 2.34 -25.66 11.43
N LEU A 170 2.49 -25.75 10.10
CA LEU A 170 3.38 -24.93 9.30
C LEU A 170 2.85 -23.48 9.14
N SER A 171 2.82 -22.73 10.24
CA SER A 171 2.21 -21.39 10.29
C SER A 171 2.90 -20.34 9.41
N PHE A 172 4.06 -20.67 8.82
CA PHE A 172 4.80 -19.80 7.91
C PHE A 172 4.56 -20.13 6.42
N SER A 173 3.73 -21.13 6.10
CA SER A 173 3.32 -21.40 4.72
C SER A 173 2.15 -20.49 4.33
N PRO A 174 2.26 -19.72 3.23
CA PRO A 174 1.21 -18.82 2.77
C PRO A 174 -0.01 -19.57 2.20
N ALA A 175 0.18 -20.79 1.70
CA ALA A 175 -0.86 -21.52 1.02
C ALA A 175 -1.67 -22.38 2.00
N ALA A 176 -3.00 -22.34 1.84
CA ALA A 176 -3.90 -23.26 2.52
C ALA A 176 -3.79 -24.67 1.89
N ILE A 177 -2.69 -25.37 2.16
CA ILE A 177 -2.41 -26.72 1.65
C ILE A 177 -3.56 -27.65 2.01
N ASN A 178 -4.06 -28.40 1.02
CA ASN A 178 -5.04 -29.45 1.27
C ASN A 178 -4.36 -30.71 1.82
N TYR A 179 -4.21 -30.76 3.15
CA TYR A 179 -3.56 -31.87 3.83
C TYR A 179 -4.27 -33.22 3.64
N GLY A 180 -5.57 -33.23 3.31
CA GLY A 180 -6.28 -34.46 2.97
C GLY A 180 -5.75 -35.08 1.69
N LEU A 181 -5.57 -34.25 0.66
CA LEU A 181 -5.03 -34.67 -0.63
C LEU A 181 -3.52 -35.00 -0.54
N THR A 182 -2.71 -34.16 0.11
CA THR A 182 -1.27 -34.44 0.22
C THR A 182 -0.97 -35.72 0.99
N ARG A 183 -1.70 -36.00 2.09
CA ARG A 183 -1.58 -37.28 2.83
C ARG A 183 -2.04 -38.50 2.03
N SER A 184 -2.88 -38.30 1.01
CA SER A 184 -3.25 -39.36 0.06
C SER A 184 -2.23 -39.55 -1.06
N GLY A 185 -1.13 -38.78 -1.07
CA GLY A 185 -0.06 -38.85 -2.07
C GLY A 185 -0.23 -37.88 -3.24
N VAL A 186 -1.14 -36.90 -3.15
CA VAL A 186 -1.35 -35.90 -4.21
C VAL A 186 -0.43 -34.70 -3.96
N TYR A 187 0.85 -34.88 -4.29
CA TYR A 187 1.86 -33.83 -4.38
C TYR A 187 3.06 -34.38 -5.18
N SER A 188 3.97 -33.51 -5.60
CA SER A 188 5.23 -33.93 -6.22
C SER A 188 6.40 -33.04 -5.81
N ILE A 189 7.62 -33.57 -5.83
CA ILE A 189 8.84 -32.77 -5.67
C ILE A 189 9.04 -31.99 -6.97
N HIS A 190 9.04 -30.66 -6.88
CA HIS A 190 9.37 -29.79 -8.00
C HIS A 190 10.86 -29.47 -8.04
N THR A 191 11.46 -29.16 -6.88
CA THR A 191 12.86 -28.75 -6.78
C THR A 191 13.52 -29.41 -5.57
N ALA A 192 14.75 -29.89 -5.76
CA ALA A 192 15.63 -30.32 -4.68
C ALA A 192 17.07 -29.95 -5.06
N LYS A 193 17.60 -28.90 -4.44
CA LYS A 193 19.00 -28.46 -4.62
C LYS A 193 19.67 -28.32 -3.26
N ALA A 194 20.93 -28.71 -3.17
CA ALA A 194 21.72 -28.68 -1.96
C ALA A 194 23.07 -27.99 -2.21
N PHE A 195 23.24 -26.83 -1.58
CA PHE A 195 24.43 -25.99 -1.67
C PHE A 195 25.20 -25.97 -0.34
N GLU A 196 26.34 -25.28 -0.30
CA GLU A 196 27.20 -25.24 0.90
C GLU A 196 26.54 -24.54 2.09
N ASN A 197 25.74 -23.50 1.82
CA ASN A 197 25.15 -22.64 2.85
C ASN A 197 23.62 -22.67 2.89
N ASN A 198 22.96 -23.32 1.92
CA ASN A 198 21.52 -23.40 1.82
C ASN A 198 21.06 -24.68 1.10
N VAL A 199 19.77 -24.99 1.22
CA VAL A 199 19.07 -25.95 0.38
C VAL A 199 17.78 -25.33 -0.15
N GLU A 200 17.46 -25.65 -1.41
CA GLU A 200 16.25 -25.19 -2.09
C GLU A 200 15.34 -26.38 -2.35
N ILE A 201 14.15 -26.34 -1.75
CA ILE A 201 13.20 -27.45 -1.75
C ILE A 201 11.86 -26.89 -2.20
N ALA A 202 11.27 -27.48 -3.23
CA ALA A 202 9.94 -27.10 -3.68
C ALA A 202 9.04 -28.29 -3.91
N PHE A 203 7.77 -28.13 -3.55
CA PHE A 203 6.72 -29.11 -3.77
C PHE A 203 5.59 -28.48 -4.57
N GLU A 204 5.07 -29.21 -5.56
CA GLU A 204 3.77 -28.93 -6.15
C GLU A 204 2.69 -29.58 -5.29
N VAL A 205 1.80 -28.77 -4.72
CA VAL A 205 0.75 -29.20 -3.79
C VAL A 205 -0.61 -28.60 -4.18
N PRO A 206 -1.73 -29.31 -3.98
CA PRO A 206 -3.05 -28.73 -4.11
C PRO A 206 -3.39 -27.86 -2.90
N ASP A 207 -3.95 -26.68 -3.14
CA ASP A 207 -4.59 -25.87 -2.10
C ASP A 207 -6.00 -26.39 -1.77
N ASN A 208 -6.67 -25.75 -0.81
CA ASN A 208 -8.02 -26.11 -0.39
C ASN A 208 -9.09 -25.99 -1.50
N SER A 209 -8.84 -25.23 -2.58
CA SER A 209 -9.70 -25.15 -3.75
C SER A 209 -9.38 -26.22 -4.81
N GLY A 210 -8.24 -26.91 -4.66
CA GLY A 210 -7.73 -27.91 -5.59
C GLY A 210 -6.80 -27.34 -6.67
N VAL A 211 -6.45 -26.04 -6.61
CA VAL A 211 -5.46 -25.43 -7.50
C VAL A 211 -4.07 -25.90 -7.08
N LEU A 212 -3.27 -26.33 -8.06
CA LEU A 212 -1.88 -26.72 -7.82
C LEU A 212 -1.02 -25.47 -7.65
N LYS A 213 -0.24 -25.42 -6.57
CA LYS A 213 0.73 -24.37 -6.26
C LYS A 213 2.10 -24.97 -6.06
N ILE A 214 3.14 -24.26 -6.50
CA ILE A 214 4.52 -24.60 -6.16
C ILE A 214 4.93 -23.79 -4.94
N LEU A 215 5.17 -24.48 -3.83
CA LEU A 215 5.70 -23.87 -2.61
C LEU A 215 7.19 -24.12 -2.55
N HIS A 216 7.96 -23.03 -2.61
CA HIS A 216 9.41 -23.05 -2.55
C HIS A 216 9.88 -22.67 -1.15
N TYR A 217 10.82 -23.45 -0.61
CA TYR A 217 11.43 -23.26 0.70
C TYR A 217 12.94 -23.18 0.53
N SER A 218 13.49 -22.00 0.81
CA SER A 218 14.92 -21.80 0.97
C SER A 218 15.28 -21.94 2.44
N ILE A 219 16.11 -22.94 2.76
CA ILE A 219 16.60 -23.15 4.12
C ILE A 219 18.10 -22.84 4.12
N SER A 220 18.48 -21.78 4.84
CA SER A 220 19.82 -21.20 4.77
C SER A 220 20.46 -21.07 6.15
N ASP A 221 21.76 -21.33 6.23
CA ASP A 221 22.56 -21.07 7.44
C ASP A 221 22.67 -19.55 7.64
N ILE A 222 22.49 -19.10 8.89
CA ILE A 222 22.73 -17.71 9.27
C ILE A 222 23.95 -17.68 10.19
N PRO A 223 25.10 -17.15 9.72
CA PRO A 223 26.27 -16.98 10.57
C PRO A 223 25.96 -16.08 11.76
N ASP A 224 26.43 -16.46 12.96
CA ASP A 224 26.25 -15.66 14.19
C ASP A 224 26.89 -14.26 14.09
N SER A 225 27.87 -14.07 13.20
CA SER A 225 28.44 -12.76 12.89
C SER A 225 28.97 -12.71 11.46
N THR A 226 28.60 -11.65 10.75
CA THR A 226 29.08 -11.33 9.39
C THR A 226 30.04 -10.13 9.39
N GLY A 227 30.32 -9.54 10.55
CA GLY A 227 30.97 -8.22 10.66
C GLY A 227 30.03 -7.03 10.47
N TYR A 228 28.77 -7.29 10.08
CA TYR A 228 27.74 -6.26 9.91
C TYR A 228 27.48 -5.47 11.19
N GLN A 229 27.37 -4.15 11.05
CA GLN A 229 27.07 -3.23 12.16
C GLN A 229 25.63 -2.70 12.04
N PRO A 230 24.73 -3.04 12.97
CA PRO A 230 23.38 -2.47 13.00
C PRO A 230 23.40 -0.94 13.11
N ARG A 231 22.42 -0.28 12.49
CA ARG A 231 22.24 1.18 12.54
C ARG A 231 20.93 1.49 13.22
N VAL A 232 20.98 2.18 14.37
CA VAL A 232 19.77 2.66 15.05
C VAL A 232 18.98 3.59 14.13
N ALA A 233 17.66 3.45 14.09
CA ALA A 233 16.77 4.29 13.30
C ALA A 233 16.58 5.68 13.91
N ASP A 234 16.40 6.69 13.07
CA ASP A 234 15.99 8.04 13.48
C ASP A 234 14.69 8.39 12.72
N SER A 235 13.68 8.88 13.44
CA SER A 235 12.35 9.15 12.89
C SER A 235 12.34 10.15 11.73
N ARG A 236 13.40 10.95 11.57
CA ARG A 236 13.57 11.90 10.47
C ARG A 236 13.82 11.26 9.11
N ILE A 237 14.23 9.99 9.07
CA ILE A 237 14.61 9.29 7.84
C ILE A 237 13.87 7.95 7.74
N GLY A 238 13.24 7.72 6.60
CA GLY A 238 12.34 6.62 6.31
C GLY A 238 12.98 5.32 5.89
N PHE A 239 13.51 4.55 6.84
CA PHE A 239 13.84 3.15 6.62
C PHE A 239 12.81 2.23 7.27
N PHE A 240 12.59 1.05 6.68
CA PHE A 240 12.02 -0.09 7.39
C PHE A 240 12.90 -0.47 8.58
N THR A 241 12.31 -1.06 9.62
CA THR A 241 13.06 -1.36 10.83
C THR A 241 12.92 -2.80 11.31
N THR A 242 14.00 -3.30 11.91
CA THR A 242 14.02 -4.47 12.78
C THR A 242 13.95 -3.99 14.23
N THR A 243 12.89 -4.36 14.95
CA THR A 243 12.57 -3.82 16.27
C THR A 243 12.65 -4.88 17.37
N PHE A 244 13.12 -4.49 18.56
CA PHE A 244 13.02 -5.28 19.79
C PHE A 244 12.90 -4.38 21.03
N THR A 245 12.45 -4.96 22.13
CA THR A 245 12.35 -4.32 23.45
C THR A 245 13.53 -4.74 24.33
N ASP A 246 14.34 -3.78 24.75
CA ASP A 246 15.45 -3.95 25.69
C ASP A 246 14.98 -3.70 27.13
N LEU A 247 14.75 -4.80 27.86
CA LEU A 247 14.26 -4.80 29.24
C LEU A 247 15.37 -4.59 30.29
N ALA A 248 16.62 -4.34 29.86
CA ALA A 248 17.65 -3.79 30.74
C ALA A 248 17.54 -2.26 30.88
N LYS A 249 16.68 -1.61 30.08
CA LYS A 249 16.42 -0.17 30.14
C LYS A 249 15.13 0.10 30.89
N TYR A 250 15.09 1.26 31.56
CA TYR A 250 14.00 1.64 32.45
C TYR A 250 13.27 2.93 32.04
N ASP A 251 13.76 3.63 31.00
CA ASP A 251 13.01 4.71 30.34
C ASP A 251 12.23 4.10 29.17
N ASP A 252 10.90 4.17 29.22
CA ASP A 252 9.99 3.66 28.18
C ASP A 252 10.34 4.18 26.77
N ARG A 253 10.98 5.35 26.67
CA ARG A 253 11.42 5.92 25.38
C ARG A 253 12.68 5.26 24.84
N GLU A 254 13.46 4.60 25.68
CA GLU A 254 14.72 3.97 25.33
C GLU A 254 14.63 2.44 25.22
N THR A 255 13.58 1.82 25.79
CA THR A 255 13.35 0.37 25.77
C THR A 255 13.12 -0.15 24.35
N HIS A 256 12.42 0.58 23.49
CA HIS A 256 12.16 0.15 22.12
C HIS A 256 13.31 0.52 21.18
N ILE A 257 14.14 -0.46 20.84
CA ILE A 257 15.26 -0.32 19.91
C ILE A 257 14.81 -0.68 18.51
N ARG A 258 15.17 0.16 17.54
CA ARG A 258 14.85 0.00 16.12
C ARG A 258 16.13 0.09 15.32
N TYR A 259 16.49 -0.94 14.56
CA TYR A 259 17.56 -0.88 13.58
C TYR A 259 16.97 -0.67 12.20
N ILE A 260 17.57 0.19 11.37
CA ILE A 260 17.17 0.28 9.97
C ILE A 260 17.54 -1.00 9.24
N ASN A 261 16.72 -1.40 8.28
CA ASN A 261 17.00 -2.50 7.39
C ASN A 261 17.91 -1.99 6.25
N ARG A 262 19.07 -2.62 6.03
CA ARG A 262 19.98 -2.26 4.92
C ARG A 262 20.96 -3.38 4.56
N TRP A 263 21.51 -3.34 3.35
CA TRP A 263 22.54 -4.26 2.88
C TRP A 263 23.87 -4.11 3.61
N HIS A 264 24.65 -5.19 3.63
CA HIS A 264 26.02 -5.17 4.14
C HIS A 264 27.01 -4.70 3.04
N LEU A 265 27.04 -3.39 2.82
CA LEU A 265 27.99 -2.78 1.88
C LEU A 265 29.16 -2.10 2.59
N GLU A 266 30.36 -2.40 2.10
CA GLU A 266 31.61 -1.79 2.51
C GLU A 266 32.51 -1.59 1.29
N LYS A 267 33.32 -0.53 1.29
CA LYS A 267 34.37 -0.35 0.28
C LYS A 267 35.36 -1.53 0.27
N ALA A 268 35.72 -2.00 -0.91
CA ALA A 268 36.81 -2.96 -1.10
C ALA A 268 38.14 -2.40 -0.59
N ASP A 269 38.46 -1.15 -0.94
CA ASP A 269 39.56 -0.39 -0.32
C ASP A 269 38.99 0.83 0.44
N PRO A 270 38.96 0.78 1.79
CA PRO A 270 38.43 1.89 2.59
C PRO A 270 39.28 3.17 2.52
N LYS A 271 40.50 3.13 1.96
CA LYS A 271 41.38 4.29 1.83
C LYS A 271 41.07 5.14 0.59
N LEU A 272 40.37 4.59 -0.40
CA LEU A 272 40.01 5.32 -1.60
C LEU A 272 38.77 6.20 -1.37
N GLN A 273 38.75 7.37 -2.00
CA GLN A 273 37.57 8.24 -1.99
C GLN A 273 36.38 7.53 -2.63
N LEU A 274 36.61 6.87 -3.76
CA LEU A 274 35.66 6.02 -4.48
C LEU A 274 36.27 4.62 -4.65
N SER A 275 35.55 3.57 -4.23
CA SER A 275 35.98 2.18 -4.33
C SER A 275 34.80 1.30 -4.72
N PRO A 276 34.98 0.23 -5.51
CA PRO A 276 33.95 -0.80 -5.63
C PRO A 276 33.65 -1.41 -4.26
N PRO A 277 32.47 -2.02 -4.06
CA PRO A 277 32.15 -2.72 -2.82
C PRO A 277 32.95 -4.03 -2.69
N LYS A 278 33.11 -4.53 -1.46
CA LYS A 278 33.63 -5.89 -1.23
C LYS A 278 32.70 -6.96 -1.81
N ASN A 279 31.40 -6.76 -1.61
CA ASN A 279 30.34 -7.61 -2.12
C ASN A 279 29.27 -6.68 -2.74
N PRO A 280 29.12 -6.62 -4.06
CA PRO A 280 28.06 -5.83 -4.69
C PRO A 280 26.68 -6.45 -4.44
N ILE A 281 25.63 -5.63 -4.50
CA ILE A 281 24.25 -6.09 -4.56
C ILE A 281 23.98 -6.48 -6.02
N VAL A 282 23.77 -7.77 -6.27
CA VAL A 282 23.57 -8.27 -7.63
C VAL A 282 22.10 -8.58 -7.86
N PHE A 283 21.51 -7.98 -8.89
CA PHE A 283 20.17 -8.31 -9.38
C PHE A 283 20.22 -9.05 -10.72
N TYR A 284 19.31 -10.01 -10.89
CA TYR A 284 19.06 -10.69 -12.15
C TYR A 284 17.70 -10.31 -12.71
N ILE A 285 17.65 -9.88 -13.96
CA ILE A 285 16.39 -9.66 -14.67
C ILE A 285 15.97 -11.00 -15.28
N GLU A 286 14.79 -11.49 -14.87
CA GLU A 286 14.25 -12.78 -15.28
C GLU A 286 14.05 -12.86 -16.79
N HIS A 287 14.24 -14.05 -17.36
CA HIS A 287 14.13 -14.28 -18.80
C HIS A 287 12.70 -14.03 -19.36
N SER A 288 11.67 -14.07 -18.50
CA SER A 288 10.28 -13.74 -18.82
C SER A 288 10.10 -12.26 -19.17
N THR A 289 10.95 -11.38 -18.64
CA THR A 289 10.89 -9.93 -18.86
C THR A 289 10.98 -9.62 -20.36
N PRO A 290 9.99 -8.95 -20.95
CA PRO A 290 10.00 -8.65 -22.38
C PRO A 290 11.24 -7.86 -22.78
N VAL A 291 11.93 -8.31 -23.84
CA VAL A 291 13.21 -7.72 -24.30
C VAL A 291 13.10 -6.21 -24.51
N ARG A 292 11.94 -5.73 -24.98
CA ARG A 292 11.66 -4.30 -25.21
C ARG A 292 11.69 -3.43 -23.95
N TYR A 293 11.43 -4.00 -22.77
CA TYR A 293 11.44 -3.29 -21.48
C TYR A 293 12.71 -3.54 -20.65
N ARG A 294 13.48 -4.61 -20.94
CA ARG A 294 14.67 -5.01 -20.18
C ARG A 294 15.67 -3.88 -19.93
N ARG A 295 15.89 -3.01 -20.91
CA ARG A 295 16.82 -1.87 -20.77
C ARG A 295 16.35 -0.89 -19.70
N TRP A 296 15.05 -0.59 -19.67
CA TRP A 296 14.42 0.35 -18.74
C TRP A 296 14.36 -0.23 -17.33
N VAL A 297 14.09 -1.54 -17.21
CA VAL A 297 14.22 -2.27 -15.93
C VAL A 297 15.65 -2.16 -15.40
N ARG A 298 16.65 -2.43 -16.25
CA ARG A 298 18.07 -2.30 -15.85
C ARG A 298 18.43 -0.88 -15.43
N GLU A 299 17.96 0.13 -16.14
CA GLU A 299 18.21 1.54 -15.81
C GLU A 299 17.60 1.94 -14.46
N GLY A 300 16.37 1.50 -14.18
CA GLY A 300 15.73 1.73 -12.87
C GLY A 300 16.53 1.14 -11.70
N ILE A 301 17.06 -0.07 -11.86
CA ILE A 301 17.90 -0.71 -10.83
C ILE A 301 19.20 0.06 -10.61
N LEU A 302 19.88 0.41 -11.70
CA LEU A 302 21.20 1.06 -11.63
C LEU A 302 21.13 2.53 -11.22
N ALA A 303 19.96 3.17 -11.26
CA ALA A 303 19.78 4.56 -10.84
C ALA A 303 20.28 4.85 -9.41
N TRP A 304 20.20 3.84 -8.52
CA TRP A 304 20.65 3.93 -7.14
C TRP A 304 22.17 3.97 -6.96
N ASN A 305 22.98 3.54 -7.94
CA ASN A 305 24.44 3.63 -7.84
C ASN A 305 24.91 5.06 -7.61
N LYS A 306 24.20 6.07 -8.14
CA LYS A 306 24.50 7.48 -7.92
C LYS A 306 24.45 7.87 -6.42
N ALA A 307 23.59 7.24 -5.63
CA ALA A 307 23.53 7.46 -4.18
C ALA A 307 24.71 6.83 -3.44
N TYR A 308 25.12 5.63 -3.87
CA TYR A 308 26.29 4.96 -3.31
C TYR A 308 27.61 5.62 -3.70
N GLU A 309 27.72 6.15 -4.92
CA GLU A 309 28.89 6.90 -5.37
C GLU A 309 29.13 8.15 -4.50
N LYS A 310 28.05 8.80 -4.04
CA LYS A 310 28.12 9.97 -3.14
C LYS A 310 28.77 9.64 -1.78
N ILE A 311 28.60 8.41 -1.29
CA ILE A 311 29.28 7.91 -0.07
C ILE A 311 30.59 7.18 -0.39
N GLY A 312 31.03 7.20 -1.65
CA GLY A 312 32.31 6.67 -2.09
C GLY A 312 32.31 5.19 -2.45
N ILE A 313 31.16 4.59 -2.74
CA ILE A 313 31.05 3.21 -3.25
C ILE A 313 30.63 3.27 -4.72
N SER A 314 31.51 2.92 -5.65
CA SER A 314 31.17 2.81 -7.08
C SER A 314 30.55 1.45 -7.36
N ASP A 315 29.61 1.38 -8.31
CA ASP A 315 29.02 0.11 -8.76
C ASP A 315 28.54 -0.77 -7.59
N ALA A 316 27.87 -0.14 -6.61
CA ALA A 316 27.31 -0.85 -5.46
C ALA A 316 26.27 -1.91 -5.88
N ILE A 317 25.57 -1.65 -6.99
CA ILE A 317 24.56 -2.51 -7.58
C ILE A 317 25.00 -2.93 -8.98
N GLU A 318 24.93 -4.24 -9.25
CA GLU A 318 25.17 -4.84 -10.56
C GLU A 318 23.90 -5.52 -11.09
N VAL A 319 23.75 -5.56 -12.42
CA VAL A 319 22.59 -6.17 -13.07
C VAL A 319 23.02 -7.10 -14.19
N TYR A 320 22.49 -8.32 -14.16
CA TYR A 320 22.66 -9.35 -15.18
C TYR A 320 21.31 -9.80 -15.74
N TYR A 321 21.31 -10.38 -16.93
CA TYR A 321 20.10 -10.94 -17.55
C TYR A 321 20.14 -12.45 -17.48
N GLN A 322 19.01 -13.07 -17.13
CA GLN A 322 18.76 -14.42 -17.57
C GLN A 322 18.45 -14.45 -19.06
N ASP A 323 19.06 -15.41 -19.74
CA ASP A 323 18.84 -15.63 -21.17
C ASP A 323 18.65 -17.12 -21.45
N ALA A 324 17.39 -17.48 -21.70
CA ALA A 324 16.99 -18.84 -22.03
C ALA A 324 17.62 -19.34 -23.36
N ALA A 325 18.00 -18.45 -24.28
CA ALA A 325 18.58 -18.84 -25.56
C ALA A 325 20.05 -19.24 -25.43
N SER A 326 20.84 -18.48 -24.66
CA SER A 326 22.26 -18.80 -24.40
C SER A 326 22.48 -19.70 -23.18
N GLY A 327 21.47 -19.83 -22.32
CA GLY A 327 21.58 -20.50 -21.02
C GLY A 327 22.27 -19.65 -19.96
N ALA A 328 22.60 -18.39 -20.25
CA ALA A 328 23.28 -17.51 -19.29
C ALA A 328 22.39 -17.26 -18.06
N HIS A 329 22.96 -17.53 -16.88
CA HIS A 329 22.32 -17.33 -15.56
C HIS A 329 21.01 -18.12 -15.33
N MET A 330 20.64 -19.03 -16.23
CA MET A 330 19.48 -19.92 -16.07
C MET A 330 19.67 -20.99 -14.97
N ASP A 331 20.89 -21.11 -14.44
CA ASP A 331 21.23 -21.96 -13.30
C ASP A 331 20.79 -21.37 -11.95
N LYS A 332 20.42 -20.09 -11.93
CA LYS A 332 20.05 -19.32 -10.73
C LYS A 332 18.53 -19.23 -10.66
N ASP A 333 17.97 -19.69 -9.56
CA ASP A 333 16.51 -19.67 -9.38
C ASP A 333 16.10 -18.35 -8.71
N PRO A 334 14.97 -17.74 -9.12
CA PRO A 334 14.42 -16.57 -8.44
C PRO A 334 14.02 -16.79 -6.98
N GLU A 335 13.79 -18.03 -6.56
CA GLU A 335 13.40 -18.35 -5.18
C GLU A 335 14.58 -18.75 -4.27
N ASP A 336 15.80 -18.80 -4.80
CA ASP A 336 17.03 -19.06 -4.04
C ASP A 336 17.56 -17.75 -3.42
N VAL A 337 17.59 -17.68 -2.08
CA VAL A 337 17.97 -16.48 -1.32
C VAL A 337 19.40 -15.98 -1.56
N ASN A 338 20.22 -16.70 -2.33
CA ASN A 338 21.53 -16.21 -2.76
C ASN A 338 21.46 -15.19 -3.90
N TYR A 339 20.32 -15.05 -4.58
CA TYR A 339 20.19 -14.23 -5.78
C TYR A 339 18.97 -13.32 -5.67
N ASN A 340 19.17 -12.03 -5.94
CA ASN A 340 18.07 -11.08 -6.02
C ASN A 340 17.51 -11.06 -7.45
N PHE A 341 16.20 -11.12 -7.60
CA PHE A 341 15.56 -11.12 -8.92
C PHE A 341 14.63 -9.93 -9.16
N VAL A 342 14.51 -9.53 -10.43
CA VAL A 342 13.38 -8.76 -10.93
C VAL A 342 12.57 -9.64 -11.86
N ARG A 343 11.34 -9.92 -11.44
CA ARG A 343 10.41 -10.85 -12.06
C ARG A 343 9.31 -10.10 -12.79
N TRP A 344 8.92 -10.63 -13.94
CA TRP A 344 7.88 -10.03 -14.78
C TRP A 344 6.67 -10.95 -14.86
N LEU A 345 5.56 -10.52 -14.28
CA LEU A 345 4.31 -11.27 -14.27
C LEU A 345 3.35 -10.73 -15.31
N ASN A 346 2.84 -11.62 -16.16
CA ASN A 346 1.82 -11.29 -17.14
C ASN A 346 0.43 -11.55 -16.55
N ASN A 347 -0.19 -10.52 -15.98
CA ASN A 347 -1.54 -10.58 -15.43
C ASN A 347 -2.21 -9.19 -15.50
N ASP A 348 -3.50 -9.12 -15.23
CA ASP A 348 -4.29 -7.88 -15.43
C ASP A 348 -4.34 -6.99 -14.19
N VAL A 349 -3.35 -7.14 -13.29
CA VAL A 349 -3.22 -6.34 -12.08
C VAL A 349 -2.17 -5.25 -12.30
N GLY A 350 -2.42 -4.03 -11.85
CA GLY A 350 -1.44 -2.95 -11.88
C GLY A 350 -0.73 -2.79 -10.54
N THR A 351 0.24 -3.66 -10.23
CA THR A 351 1.02 -3.57 -8.98
C THR A 351 2.50 -3.84 -9.24
N ALA A 352 3.32 -3.37 -8.33
CA ALA A 352 4.73 -3.70 -8.24
C ALA A 352 5.05 -3.90 -6.75
N ILE A 353 5.97 -4.80 -6.43
CA ILE A 353 6.31 -5.09 -5.04
C ILE A 353 7.79 -5.44 -4.95
N GLY A 354 8.53 -4.78 -4.06
CA GLY A 354 9.94 -5.05 -3.76
C GLY A 354 10.20 -5.50 -2.32
N PRO A 355 9.69 -6.66 -1.86
CA PRO A 355 9.99 -7.16 -0.54
C PRO A 355 11.48 -7.51 -0.36
N SER A 356 11.91 -7.56 0.89
CA SER A 356 13.23 -8.06 1.26
C SER A 356 13.16 -8.88 2.55
N ARG A 357 14.04 -9.88 2.64
CA ARG A 357 14.22 -10.71 3.83
C ARG A 357 15.40 -10.19 4.63
N VAL A 358 15.21 -10.13 5.95
CA VAL A 358 16.13 -9.39 6.82
C VAL A 358 16.52 -10.25 8.01
N HIS A 359 17.79 -10.20 8.38
CA HIS A 359 18.31 -10.81 9.58
C HIS A 359 17.63 -10.19 10.82
N PRO A 360 16.83 -10.98 11.59
CA PRO A 360 15.88 -10.42 12.55
C PRO A 360 16.53 -9.93 13.86
N LEU A 361 17.82 -10.17 14.05
CA LEU A 361 18.58 -9.58 15.16
C LEU A 361 19.25 -8.25 14.82
N THR A 362 19.58 -7.99 13.55
CA THR A 362 20.55 -6.96 13.15
C THR A 362 20.00 -5.94 12.16
N GLY A 363 18.96 -6.27 11.39
CA GLY A 363 18.49 -5.43 10.28
C GLY A 363 19.30 -5.60 8.99
N GLN A 364 20.20 -6.58 8.90
CA GLN A 364 20.92 -6.84 7.64
C GLN A 364 19.95 -7.43 6.60
N ILE A 365 19.80 -6.79 5.45
CA ILE A 365 19.09 -7.38 4.31
C ILE A 365 19.92 -8.55 3.77
N LEU A 366 19.25 -9.69 3.59
CA LEU A 366 19.85 -10.95 3.15
C LEU A 366 19.54 -11.24 1.68
N ASP A 367 18.33 -10.91 1.26
CA ASP A 367 17.72 -11.30 -0.02
C ASP A 367 16.58 -10.31 -0.36
N ALA A 368 16.33 -10.08 -1.64
CA ALA A 368 15.23 -9.27 -2.13
C ALA A 368 14.77 -9.69 -3.54
N ASP A 369 13.46 -9.77 -3.73
CA ASP A 369 12.84 -10.13 -5.00
C ASP A 369 11.81 -9.08 -5.39
N ILE A 370 11.98 -8.49 -6.57
CA ILE A 370 11.04 -7.51 -7.11
C ILE A 370 10.09 -8.21 -8.07
N ILE A 371 8.80 -7.94 -7.88
CA ILE A 371 7.73 -8.41 -8.74
C ILE A 371 7.12 -7.22 -9.46
N LEU A 372 7.12 -7.29 -10.79
CA LEU A 372 6.48 -6.32 -11.65
C LEU A 372 5.39 -7.02 -12.43
N THR A 373 4.14 -6.64 -12.22
CA THR A 373 3.07 -7.07 -13.13
C THR A 373 3.04 -6.18 -14.36
N ASP A 374 2.57 -6.67 -15.51
CA ASP A 374 2.46 -5.86 -16.72
C ASP A 374 1.07 -5.24 -16.93
N GLY A 375 0.10 -5.55 -16.05
CA GLY A 375 -1.26 -5.07 -16.14
C GLY A 375 -1.36 -3.54 -16.06
N TRP A 376 -0.45 -2.90 -15.32
CA TRP A 376 -0.41 -1.43 -15.27
C TRP A 376 -0.12 -0.80 -16.64
N ILE A 377 0.68 -1.47 -17.49
CA ILE A 377 1.00 -1.01 -18.85
C ILE A 377 -0.19 -1.20 -19.78
N ARG A 378 -0.90 -2.34 -19.66
CA ARG A 378 -1.97 -2.71 -20.59
C ARG A 378 -3.25 -1.90 -20.37
N HIS A 379 -3.46 -1.44 -19.13
CA HIS A 379 -4.60 -0.67 -18.62
C HIS A 379 -5.97 -1.24 -19.01
N TYR A 380 -6.72 -1.66 -17.99
CA TYR A 380 -8.06 -2.22 -18.16
C TYR A 380 -9.14 -1.21 -17.81
N GLN A 381 -10.25 -1.33 -18.55
CA GLN A 381 -11.51 -0.57 -18.51
C GLN A 381 -12.18 -0.45 -17.11
N LYS A 382 -11.61 -1.06 -16.05
CA LYS A 382 -12.30 -1.35 -14.79
C LYS A 382 -12.03 -0.38 -13.63
N GLN A 383 -11.40 0.77 -13.85
CA GLN A 383 -11.01 1.64 -12.72
C GLN A 383 -12.11 2.61 -12.23
N PHE A 384 -13.10 3.00 -13.04
CA PHE A 384 -14.03 4.07 -12.62
C PHE A 384 -14.85 3.69 -11.37
N THR A 385 -15.48 2.51 -11.34
CA THR A 385 -16.33 2.14 -10.20
C THR A 385 -15.54 1.56 -9.02
N GLU A 386 -14.36 1.00 -9.25
CA GLU A 386 -13.53 0.36 -8.22
C GLU A 386 -12.55 1.35 -7.56
N SER A 387 -11.80 2.12 -8.34
CA SER A 387 -10.75 3.01 -7.82
C SER A 387 -11.28 4.37 -7.32
N LEU A 388 -12.38 4.89 -7.86
CA LEU A 388 -12.93 6.19 -7.40
C LEU A 388 -13.30 6.23 -5.91
N PRO A 389 -14.00 5.22 -5.36
CA PRO A 389 -14.18 5.09 -3.93
C PRO A 389 -12.87 5.21 -3.15
N ALA A 390 -11.82 4.47 -3.53
CA ALA A 390 -10.54 4.51 -2.85
C ALA A 390 -9.90 5.91 -2.91
N VAL A 391 -9.89 6.54 -4.09
CA VAL A 391 -9.40 7.92 -4.29
C VAL A 391 -10.16 8.94 -3.43
N ALA A 392 -11.47 8.77 -3.26
CA ALA A 392 -12.30 9.66 -2.45
C ALA A 392 -12.10 9.46 -0.93
N MET A 393 -11.47 8.36 -0.52
CA MET A 393 -11.15 8.04 0.87
C MET A 393 -9.72 8.45 1.27
N GLU A 394 -8.88 8.89 0.31
CA GLU A 394 -7.54 9.41 0.58
C GLU A 394 -7.59 10.56 1.61
N GLY A 395 -6.77 10.44 2.66
CA GLY A 395 -6.73 11.42 3.74
C GLY A 395 -7.70 11.19 4.89
N TYR A 396 -8.51 10.14 4.87
CA TYR A 396 -9.38 9.80 6.00
C TYR A 396 -8.70 8.85 6.97
N GLY A 397 -8.46 9.34 8.18
CA GLY A 397 -7.98 8.52 9.29
C GLY A 397 -9.09 7.71 9.98
N PRO A 398 -8.73 6.84 10.94
CA PRO A 398 -9.65 5.95 11.66
C PRO A 398 -10.88 6.63 12.25
N ASP A 399 -10.73 7.83 12.83
CA ASP A 399 -11.85 8.58 13.43
C ASP A 399 -12.93 8.94 12.40
N THR A 400 -12.51 9.30 11.18
CA THR A 400 -13.43 9.59 10.08
C THR A 400 -14.09 8.31 9.58
N LEU A 401 -13.33 7.21 9.45
CA LEU A 401 -13.87 5.91 9.03
C LEU A 401 -14.93 5.39 10.02
N ALA A 402 -14.66 5.50 11.32
CA ALA A 402 -15.61 5.15 12.37
C ALA A 402 -16.90 5.95 12.25
N TRP A 403 -16.79 7.27 12.07
CA TRP A 403 -17.96 8.13 11.92
C TRP A 403 -18.75 7.82 10.64
N LEU A 404 -18.08 7.56 9.51
CA LEU A 404 -18.74 7.21 8.24
C LEU A 404 -19.47 5.87 8.30
N ALA A 405 -19.00 4.91 9.09
CA ALA A 405 -19.69 3.64 9.29
C ALA A 405 -21.08 3.82 9.93
N ASP A 406 -21.19 4.78 10.86
CA ASP A 406 -22.46 5.17 11.50
C ASP A 406 -23.31 6.11 10.63
N HIS A 407 -22.71 6.73 9.60
CA HIS A 407 -23.33 7.71 8.71
C HIS A 407 -23.15 7.30 7.23
N PRO A 408 -23.70 6.14 6.80
CA PRO A 408 -23.47 5.59 5.47
C PRO A 408 -23.95 6.49 4.32
N GLU A 409 -24.88 7.42 4.58
CA GLU A 409 -25.31 8.45 3.65
C GLU A 409 -24.24 9.52 3.34
N TRP A 410 -23.18 9.60 4.16
CA TRP A 410 -22.01 10.45 3.94
C TRP A 410 -20.82 9.71 3.30
N ASP A 411 -20.80 8.38 3.32
CA ASP A 411 -19.63 7.57 2.95
C ASP A 411 -19.40 7.53 1.43
N PRO A 412 -18.29 8.10 0.90
CA PRO A 412 -17.99 8.09 -0.53
C PRO A 412 -18.01 6.68 -1.16
N ARG A 413 -17.63 5.64 -0.41
CA ARG A 413 -17.65 4.25 -0.89
C ARG A 413 -19.06 3.78 -1.22
N ILE A 414 -20.05 4.26 -0.48
CA ILE A 414 -21.47 3.97 -0.72
C ILE A 414 -22.05 4.94 -1.76
N ARG A 415 -21.68 6.23 -1.70
CA ARG A 415 -22.25 7.26 -2.58
C ARG A 415 -21.80 7.11 -4.04
N LEU A 416 -20.55 6.70 -4.28
CA LEU A 416 -20.00 6.46 -5.61
C LEU A 416 -20.38 5.08 -6.19
N ALA A 417 -20.82 4.14 -5.33
CA ALA A 417 -21.22 2.81 -5.76
C ALA A 417 -22.56 2.79 -6.53
N PRO A 418 -22.74 1.82 -7.45
CA PRO A 418 -24.01 1.58 -8.11
C PRO A 418 -25.15 1.36 -7.09
N PRO A 419 -26.36 1.89 -7.30
CA PRO A 419 -27.48 1.77 -6.35
C PRO A 419 -27.78 0.34 -5.90
N SER A 420 -27.60 -0.65 -6.78
CA SER A 420 -27.79 -2.08 -6.47
C SER A 420 -26.79 -2.64 -5.46
N MET A 421 -25.59 -2.06 -5.35
CA MET A 421 -24.50 -2.51 -4.49
C MET A 421 -24.44 -1.76 -3.15
N ARG A 422 -25.10 -0.61 -3.02
CA ARG A 422 -25.00 0.25 -1.83
C ARG A 422 -25.34 -0.47 -0.53
N LYS A 423 -26.35 -1.34 -0.52
CA LYS A 423 -26.75 -2.10 0.67
C LYS A 423 -25.74 -3.17 1.07
N SER A 424 -25.13 -3.86 0.11
CA SER A 424 -24.11 -4.88 0.42
C SER A 424 -22.84 -4.22 0.94
N ILE A 425 -22.40 -3.13 0.31
CA ILE A 425 -21.23 -2.35 0.74
C ILE A 425 -21.47 -1.74 2.13
N SER A 426 -22.65 -1.15 2.39
CA SER A 426 -23.00 -0.62 3.70
C SER A 426 -22.97 -1.70 4.79
N ARG A 427 -23.48 -2.90 4.50
CA ARG A 427 -23.41 -4.03 5.45
C ARG A 427 -21.98 -4.47 5.70
N GLU A 428 -21.13 -4.49 4.67
CA GLU A 428 -19.71 -4.84 4.81
C GLU A 428 -18.96 -3.83 5.67
N ILE A 429 -19.15 -2.53 5.43
CA ILE A 429 -18.58 -1.45 6.24
C ILE A 429 -19.03 -1.56 7.70
N ALA A 430 -20.32 -1.81 7.95
CA ALA A 430 -20.85 -1.97 9.31
C ALA A 430 -20.27 -3.21 10.04
N LEU A 431 -19.90 -4.27 9.30
CA LEU A 431 -19.21 -5.42 9.89
C LEU A 431 -17.74 -5.10 10.19
N GLN A 432 -17.07 -4.35 9.31
CA GLN A 432 -15.68 -3.94 9.48
C GLN A 432 -15.52 -2.90 10.59
N SER A 433 -16.51 -2.03 10.82
CA SER A 433 -16.43 -0.96 11.83
C SER A 433 -16.39 -1.47 13.28
N GLU A 434 -16.80 -2.72 13.51
CA GLU A 434 -16.68 -3.40 14.81
C GLU A 434 -15.24 -3.83 15.13
N LEU A 435 -14.33 -3.78 14.14
CA LEU A 435 -12.90 -4.06 14.33
C LEU A 435 -12.18 -2.83 14.92
N PRO A 436 -11.01 -3.02 15.56
CA PRO A 436 -10.20 -1.90 16.04
C PRO A 436 -9.97 -0.85 14.95
N TYR A 437 -9.90 0.43 15.35
CA TYR A 437 -9.73 1.55 14.40
C TYR A 437 -10.80 1.58 13.28
N ALA A 438 -12.01 1.08 13.55
CA ALA A 438 -13.12 0.97 12.60
C ALA A 438 -12.78 0.20 11.32
N GLY A 439 -11.96 -0.85 11.45
CA GLY A 439 -11.56 -1.69 10.33
C GLY A 439 -10.57 -1.02 9.38
N HIS A 440 -9.86 0.02 9.83
CA HIS A 440 -8.76 0.61 9.07
C HIS A 440 -7.76 -0.49 8.66
N PRO A 441 -7.28 -0.56 7.41
CA PRO A 441 -6.46 -1.68 6.91
C PRO A 441 -5.28 -2.06 7.83
N MET A 442 -4.54 -1.07 8.32
CA MET A 442 -3.45 -1.25 9.32
C MET A 442 -3.82 -2.07 10.58
N SER A 443 -5.08 -2.16 10.99
CA SER A 443 -5.51 -2.96 12.15
C SER A 443 -5.76 -4.44 11.84
N ASN A 444 -5.88 -4.78 10.56
CA ASN A 444 -6.33 -6.09 10.08
C ASN A 444 -5.22 -6.87 9.36
N VAL A 445 -4.02 -6.29 9.26
CA VAL A 445 -2.85 -6.91 8.64
C VAL A 445 -2.50 -8.22 9.36
N ASP A 446 -2.37 -9.29 8.58
CA ASP A 446 -1.77 -10.54 9.03
C ASP A 446 -0.38 -10.74 8.40
N SER A 447 0.42 -11.67 8.92
CA SER A 447 1.81 -11.87 8.48
C SER A 447 1.99 -13.13 7.63
N LYS A 448 0.91 -13.70 7.07
CA LYS A 448 0.95 -14.99 6.35
C LYS A 448 1.33 -14.83 4.88
N MET A 449 0.80 -13.80 4.23
CA MET A 449 1.08 -13.44 2.85
C MET A 449 1.52 -11.97 2.83
N LEU A 450 2.45 -11.63 1.94
CA LEU A 450 2.71 -10.25 1.59
C LEU A 450 1.91 -9.96 0.32
N GLY A 451 1.46 -8.73 0.14
CA GLY A 451 0.84 -8.24 -1.10
C GLY A 451 -0.66 -8.39 -1.19
N ASP A 452 -1.34 -8.73 -0.09
CA ASP A 452 -2.80 -8.77 0.01
C ASP A 452 -3.41 -7.65 0.88
N ASP A 453 -2.62 -6.95 1.70
CA ASP A 453 -2.99 -5.69 2.37
C ASP A 453 -1.94 -4.58 2.17
N GLU A 454 -2.39 -3.32 2.13
CA GLU A 454 -1.55 -2.12 1.97
C GLU A 454 -0.45 -2.00 3.05
N PHE A 455 -0.73 -2.44 4.27
CA PHE A 455 0.19 -2.33 5.41
C PHE A 455 0.94 -3.63 5.70
N ASP A 456 0.90 -4.59 4.78
CA ASP A 456 1.60 -5.87 4.91
C ASP A 456 3.07 -5.68 5.26
N GLY A 457 3.50 -6.42 6.28
CA GLY A 457 4.87 -6.37 6.78
C GLY A 457 5.22 -5.12 7.59
N LEU A 458 4.41 -4.06 7.63
CA LEU A 458 4.64 -2.90 8.50
C LEU A 458 4.23 -3.16 9.95
N VAL A 459 3.25 -4.05 10.14
CA VAL A 459 2.70 -4.48 11.42
C VAL A 459 2.79 -6.01 11.52
N GLY A 460 2.77 -6.55 12.74
CA GLY A 460 2.69 -7.99 12.98
C GLY A 460 4.00 -8.76 12.79
N ARG A 461 5.10 -8.09 12.42
CA ARG A 461 6.43 -8.69 12.25
C ARG A 461 7.49 -7.87 12.97
N SER A 462 8.52 -8.55 13.50
CA SER A 462 9.65 -7.89 14.14
C SER A 462 10.58 -7.16 13.16
N SER A 463 10.67 -7.64 11.92
CA SER A 463 11.30 -6.92 10.82
C SER A 463 10.22 -6.40 9.88
N GLN A 464 10.26 -5.09 9.62
CA GLN A 464 9.32 -4.43 8.75
C GLN A 464 9.74 -4.49 7.28
N VAL A 465 8.74 -4.49 6.40
CA VAL A 465 8.81 -4.36 4.95
C VAL A 465 7.46 -3.77 4.49
N ASN A 466 7.36 -3.24 3.28
CA ASN A 466 6.04 -2.97 2.69
C ASN A 466 5.73 -4.09 1.68
N GLY A 467 4.68 -4.84 1.96
CA GLY A 467 4.23 -5.98 1.16
C GLY A 467 3.35 -5.62 -0.03
N MET A 468 2.78 -4.41 -0.10
CA MET A 468 1.91 -3.97 -1.21
C MET A 468 2.18 -2.52 -1.61
N CYS A 469 2.65 -2.31 -2.84
CA CYS A 469 2.83 -0.98 -3.41
C CYS A 469 1.77 -0.70 -4.50
N LEU A 470 1.14 0.47 -4.39
CA LEU A 470 0.09 0.94 -5.30
C LEU A 470 0.62 1.91 -6.37
N ALA A 471 1.94 2.19 -6.41
CA ALA A 471 2.53 3.07 -7.43
C ALA A 471 2.14 2.64 -8.85
N GLY A 472 2.14 1.33 -9.12
CA GLY A 472 1.73 0.76 -10.40
C GLY A 472 0.28 1.07 -10.77
N GLU A 473 -0.64 1.15 -9.80
CA GLU A 473 -2.05 1.47 -10.04
C GLU A 473 -2.21 2.92 -10.51
N GLY A 474 -1.57 3.87 -9.82
CA GLY A 474 -1.58 5.28 -10.21
C GLY A 474 -0.92 5.53 -11.57
N ILE A 475 0.22 4.90 -11.84
CA ILE A 475 0.87 4.98 -13.15
C ILE A 475 -0.04 4.40 -14.23
N SER A 476 -0.78 3.32 -13.96
CA SER A 476 -1.73 2.76 -14.93
C SER A 476 -2.82 3.77 -15.32
N PHE A 477 -3.36 4.50 -14.35
CA PHE A 477 -4.34 5.55 -14.60
C PHE A 477 -3.74 6.68 -15.46
N ASP A 478 -2.55 7.15 -15.12
CA ASP A 478 -1.87 8.22 -15.86
C ASP A 478 -1.50 7.76 -17.30
N LEU A 479 -1.11 6.49 -17.48
CA LEU A 479 -0.90 5.88 -18.80
C LEU A 479 -2.19 5.88 -19.63
N ALA A 480 -3.35 5.62 -19.02
CA ALA A 480 -4.64 5.61 -19.71
C ALA A 480 -5.00 7.01 -20.24
N VAL A 481 -4.84 8.03 -19.39
CA VAL A 481 -5.02 9.43 -19.78
C VAL A 481 -4.05 9.82 -20.89
N MET A 482 -2.80 9.36 -20.82
CA MET A 482 -1.82 9.65 -21.86
C MET A 482 -2.12 8.92 -23.18
N ARG A 483 -2.55 7.66 -23.15
CA ARG A 483 -3.01 6.95 -24.36
C ARG A 483 -4.17 7.69 -25.02
N MET A 484 -5.15 8.13 -24.23
CA MET A 484 -6.24 8.97 -24.71
C MET A 484 -5.72 10.26 -25.35
N THR A 485 -4.74 10.91 -24.72
CA THR A 485 -4.10 12.14 -25.23
C THR A 485 -3.42 11.90 -26.58
N PHE A 486 -2.57 10.88 -26.68
CA PHE A 486 -1.86 10.55 -27.92
C PHE A 486 -2.80 10.08 -29.03
N ASP A 487 -3.82 9.28 -28.70
CA ASP A 487 -4.85 8.86 -29.66
C ASP A 487 -5.52 10.06 -30.32
N MET A 488 -5.84 11.09 -29.54
CA MET A 488 -6.44 12.34 -30.04
C MET A 488 -5.45 13.16 -30.87
N LEU A 489 -4.21 13.34 -30.41
CA LEU A 489 -3.18 14.09 -31.15
C LEU A 489 -2.85 13.44 -32.49
N GLN A 490 -2.79 12.11 -32.55
CA GLN A 490 -2.58 11.37 -33.80
C GLN A 490 -3.75 11.54 -34.77
N ALA A 491 -4.99 11.54 -34.27
CA ALA A 491 -6.17 11.77 -35.09
C ALA A 491 -6.16 13.18 -35.70
N GLU A 492 -5.83 14.21 -34.90
CA GLU A 492 -5.68 15.59 -35.38
C GLU A 492 -4.58 15.71 -36.47
N ALA A 493 -3.43 15.06 -36.26
CA ALA A 493 -2.36 15.05 -37.25
C ALA A 493 -2.74 14.32 -38.55
N SER A 494 -3.56 13.27 -38.49
CA SER A 494 -4.05 12.57 -39.68
C SER A 494 -5.08 13.38 -40.49
N ASP A 495 -5.94 14.16 -39.81
CA ASP A 495 -6.91 15.04 -40.46
C ASP A 495 -6.25 16.21 -41.18
N ASP A 496 -5.14 16.73 -40.65
CA ASP A 496 -4.37 17.80 -41.29
C ASP A 496 -3.66 17.32 -42.56
N VAL A 497 -3.20 16.06 -42.60
CA VAL A 497 -2.60 15.46 -43.81
C VAL A 497 -3.65 15.29 -44.91
N VAL A 498 -4.85 14.77 -44.58
CA VAL A 498 -5.95 14.59 -45.55
C VAL A 498 -6.44 15.94 -46.10
N LYS A 499 -6.50 16.99 -45.29
CA LYS A 499 -6.89 18.34 -45.75
C LYS A 499 -5.83 19.01 -46.64
N THR A 500 -4.56 18.60 -46.56
CA THR A 500 -3.50 19.14 -47.43
C THR A 500 -3.40 18.48 -48.80
N GLU A 501 -4.02 17.31 -49.03
CA GLU A 501 -3.97 16.62 -50.33
C GLU A 501 -4.98 17.15 -51.38
N GLU A 502 -5.87 18.09 -51.04
CA GLU A 502 -6.88 18.63 -51.97
C GLU A 502 -6.45 19.86 -52.82
N LYS A 503 -5.15 20.14 -53.01
CA LYS A 503 -4.70 21.16 -53.98
C LYS A 503 -3.47 20.74 -54.79
N PRO A 504 -3.59 20.51 -56.11
CA PRO A 504 -2.42 20.36 -56.97
C PRO A 504 -1.89 21.75 -57.32
N ALA A 505 -0.77 22.14 -56.72
CA ALA A 505 0.05 23.25 -57.22
C ALA A 505 1.53 22.87 -57.11
N GLU A 506 2.16 22.70 -58.27
CA GLU A 506 3.59 22.42 -58.46
C GLU A 506 4.47 23.37 -57.64
N LYS A 507 5.16 22.84 -56.62
CA LYS A 507 6.39 23.44 -56.10
C LYS A 507 7.42 22.34 -55.82
N LYS A 508 8.61 22.54 -56.37
CA LYS A 508 9.80 21.70 -56.20
C LYS A 508 10.09 21.43 -54.72
N GLU A 509 10.13 20.16 -54.35
CA GLU A 509 10.53 19.68 -53.03
C GLU A 509 12.04 19.87 -52.82
N GLU A 510 12.40 20.64 -51.79
CA GLU A 510 13.67 20.44 -51.09
C GLU A 510 13.53 19.20 -50.19
N PRO A 511 14.57 18.37 -50.02
CA PRO A 511 14.48 17.17 -49.21
C PRO A 511 14.24 17.56 -47.74
N LYS A 512 13.01 17.35 -47.25
CA LYS A 512 12.72 17.36 -45.82
C LYS A 512 13.66 16.34 -45.17
N LYS A 513 14.49 16.79 -44.22
CA LYS A 513 15.12 15.87 -43.26
C LYS A 513 13.99 15.08 -42.61
N GLU A 514 13.93 13.77 -42.87
CA GLU A 514 13.07 12.88 -42.10
C GLU A 514 13.51 12.97 -40.64
N GLU A 515 12.68 13.60 -39.79
CA GLU A 515 12.85 13.46 -38.35
C GLU A 515 12.74 11.97 -38.00
N PRO A 516 13.61 11.44 -37.12
CA PRO A 516 13.55 10.04 -36.75
C PRO A 516 12.16 9.75 -36.17
N LYS A 517 11.45 8.80 -36.78
CA LYS A 517 10.16 8.33 -36.26
C LYS A 517 10.36 7.84 -34.83
N GLU A 518 9.60 8.41 -33.90
CA GLU A 518 9.61 8.02 -32.50
C GLU A 518 9.31 6.52 -32.38
N GLN A 519 10.13 5.80 -31.62
CA GLN A 519 9.95 4.38 -31.41
C GLN A 519 8.73 4.16 -30.50
N MET A 520 7.87 3.21 -30.86
CA MET A 520 6.67 2.88 -30.10
C MET A 520 6.89 1.56 -29.34
N LEU A 521 6.45 1.50 -28.08
CA LEU A 521 6.35 0.31 -27.24
C LEU A 521 4.88 0.08 -26.87
N ASP A 522 4.31 -1.03 -27.32
CA ASP A 522 2.92 -1.44 -27.04
C ASP A 522 1.89 -0.32 -27.30
N GLY A 523 2.07 0.43 -28.39
CA GLY A 523 1.16 1.52 -28.80
C GLY A 523 1.45 2.89 -28.18
N MET A 524 2.48 3.02 -27.33
CA MET A 524 2.88 4.29 -26.72
C MET A 524 4.29 4.71 -27.12
N PRO A 525 4.60 6.01 -27.15
CA PRO A 525 5.96 6.49 -27.35
C PRO A 525 6.94 5.92 -26.31
N GLU A 526 8.05 5.37 -26.78
CA GLU A 526 9.11 4.84 -25.92
C GLU A 526 9.68 5.92 -24.97
N SER A 527 9.73 7.17 -25.44
CA SER A 527 10.14 8.33 -24.67
C SER A 527 9.26 8.61 -23.44
N PHE A 528 8.05 8.05 -23.41
CA PHE A 528 7.09 8.19 -22.33
C PHE A 528 7.04 6.92 -21.46
N VAL A 529 6.70 5.77 -22.04
CA VAL A 529 6.52 4.53 -21.25
C VAL A 529 7.84 3.96 -20.72
N GLY A 530 8.94 4.14 -21.45
CA GLY A 530 10.26 3.65 -21.04
C GLY A 530 10.72 4.24 -19.70
N PRO A 531 10.80 5.58 -19.57
CA PRO A 531 11.12 6.23 -18.30
C PRO A 531 10.16 5.87 -17.16
N LEU A 532 8.87 5.65 -17.43
CA LEU A 532 7.91 5.21 -16.40
C LEU A 532 8.22 3.81 -15.87
N VAL A 533 8.63 2.87 -16.74
CA VAL A 533 9.12 1.55 -16.31
C VAL A 533 10.35 1.71 -15.43
N ALA A 534 11.32 2.53 -15.84
CA ALA A 534 12.53 2.77 -15.06
C ALA A 534 12.22 3.43 -13.70
N HIS A 535 11.26 4.37 -13.67
CA HIS A 535 10.78 5.03 -12.46
C HIS A 535 10.19 4.03 -11.46
N LEU A 536 9.23 3.19 -11.91
CA LEU A 536 8.60 2.18 -11.06
C LEU A 536 9.63 1.16 -10.55
N VAL A 537 10.55 0.71 -11.41
CA VAL A 537 11.61 -0.22 -10.99
C VAL A 537 12.54 0.43 -9.97
N ALA A 538 12.91 1.70 -10.15
CA ALA A 538 13.73 2.42 -9.18
C ALA A 538 13.01 2.58 -7.82
N HIS A 539 11.69 2.77 -7.83
CA HIS A 539 10.85 2.78 -6.64
C HIS A 539 10.93 1.44 -5.89
N GLU A 540 10.67 0.33 -6.57
CA GLU A 540 10.72 -1.00 -5.93
C GLU A 540 12.11 -1.35 -5.41
N VAL A 541 13.16 -0.98 -6.16
CA VAL A 541 14.54 -1.15 -5.67
C VAL A 541 14.75 -0.36 -4.38
N GLY A 542 14.17 0.83 -4.22
CA GLY A 542 14.25 1.58 -2.97
C GLY A 542 13.73 0.79 -1.75
N HIS A 543 12.63 0.04 -1.90
CA HIS A 543 12.16 -0.87 -0.86
C HIS A 543 13.15 -2.00 -0.57
N THR A 544 13.76 -2.58 -1.60
CA THR A 544 14.82 -3.61 -1.44
C THR A 544 16.11 -3.07 -0.80
N LEU A 545 16.31 -1.75 -0.80
CA LEU A 545 17.41 -1.09 -0.09
C LEU A 545 17.05 -0.72 1.36
N GLY A 546 15.80 -0.98 1.76
CA GLY A 546 15.28 -0.76 3.10
C GLY A 546 14.51 0.54 3.28
N LEU A 547 14.20 1.29 2.21
CA LEU A 547 13.51 2.58 2.30
C LEU A 547 11.99 2.43 2.30
N ARG A 548 11.32 3.27 3.08
CA ARG A 548 9.85 3.41 3.07
C ARG A 548 9.42 4.40 1.99
N HIS A 549 8.12 4.38 1.68
CA HIS A 549 7.47 5.43 0.89
C HIS A 549 7.75 6.83 1.45
N ASN A 550 7.88 7.83 0.58
CA ASN A 550 7.99 9.24 0.94
C ASN A 550 6.97 10.08 0.15
N PHE A 551 5.72 10.12 0.62
CA PHE A 551 4.60 10.79 -0.04
C PHE A 551 4.65 12.32 -0.01
N LYS A 552 5.70 12.91 0.56
CA LYS A 552 5.89 14.36 0.68
C LYS A 552 6.96 14.91 -0.26
N ALA A 553 7.63 14.03 -0.99
CA ALA A 553 8.82 14.38 -1.76
C ALA A 553 8.50 15.18 -3.02
N SER A 554 7.27 15.13 -3.52
CA SER A 554 6.78 15.90 -4.67
C SER A 554 6.78 17.42 -4.42
N SER A 555 6.81 17.83 -3.15
CA SER A 555 6.67 19.24 -2.71
C SER A 555 7.89 20.15 -2.92
N VAL A 556 8.86 19.72 -3.76
CA VAL A 556 10.16 20.41 -3.91
C VAL A 556 10.12 21.51 -4.99
N HIS A 557 9.52 21.22 -6.14
CA HIS A 557 9.51 22.10 -7.31
C HIS A 557 8.10 22.55 -7.67
N THR A 558 7.93 23.80 -8.08
CA THR A 558 6.67 24.27 -8.67
C THR A 558 6.43 23.64 -10.04
N LEU A 559 5.17 23.58 -10.50
CA LEU A 559 4.85 23.04 -11.83
C LEU A 559 5.56 23.79 -12.97
N ALA A 560 5.74 25.10 -12.80
CA ALA A 560 6.46 25.95 -13.76
C ALA A 560 7.97 25.64 -13.82
N GLU A 561 8.61 25.38 -12.67
CA GLU A 561 10.02 24.99 -12.62
C GLU A 561 10.24 23.63 -13.28
N ILE A 562 9.36 22.65 -13.01
CA ILE A 562 9.41 21.31 -13.62
C ILE A 562 9.36 21.40 -15.16
N ASN A 563 8.51 22.29 -15.68
CA ASN A 563 8.33 22.53 -17.11
C ASN A 563 9.25 23.66 -17.62
N SER A 564 10.52 23.63 -17.24
CA SER A 564 11.54 24.60 -17.66
C SER A 564 12.88 23.95 -18.01
N ASP A 565 13.70 24.65 -18.80
CA ASP A 565 15.07 24.24 -19.13
C ASP A 565 15.99 24.11 -17.90
N ALA A 566 15.60 24.66 -16.74
CA ALA A 566 16.39 24.57 -15.52
C ALA A 566 16.27 23.19 -14.84
N VAL A 567 15.14 22.51 -15.01
CA VAL A 567 14.85 21.21 -14.38
C VAL A 567 14.91 20.07 -15.40
N LYS A 568 14.27 20.23 -16.57
CA LYS A 568 14.17 19.18 -17.59
C LYS A 568 15.51 18.53 -17.92
N GLY A 569 15.63 17.22 -17.68
CA GLY A 569 16.83 16.41 -17.91
C GLY A 569 18.05 16.77 -17.03
N LYS A 570 17.89 17.67 -16.04
CA LYS A 570 18.99 18.19 -15.20
C LYS A 570 18.78 17.93 -13.72
N GLN A 571 17.54 17.98 -13.25
CA GLN A 571 17.16 17.74 -11.86
C GLN A 571 16.03 16.71 -11.81
N GLN A 572 15.89 16.04 -10.67
CA GLN A 572 14.76 15.15 -10.44
C GLN A 572 13.51 15.95 -10.07
N LEU A 573 12.34 15.41 -10.42
CA LEU A 573 11.06 16.10 -10.22
C LEU A 573 10.63 16.17 -8.75
N ALA A 574 11.13 15.25 -7.93
CA ALA A 574 10.81 15.13 -6.51
C ALA A 574 12.08 14.88 -5.68
N GLY A 575 11.96 15.06 -4.37
CA GLY A 575 13.00 14.76 -3.40
C GLY A 575 13.38 13.27 -3.37
N SER A 576 12.44 12.38 -3.67
CA SER A 576 12.58 10.93 -3.53
C SER A 576 11.79 10.21 -4.61
N VAL A 577 12.36 9.12 -5.14
CA VAL A 577 11.66 8.17 -6.02
C VAL A 577 10.60 7.35 -5.28
N MET A 578 10.63 7.37 -3.95
CA MET A 578 9.68 6.65 -3.08
C MET A 578 8.32 7.35 -2.96
N ASP A 579 8.07 8.40 -3.74
CA ASP A 579 6.81 9.11 -3.80
C ASP A 579 5.93 8.59 -4.96
N TYR A 580 4.62 8.64 -4.80
CA TYR A 580 3.67 8.31 -5.86
C TYR A 580 3.33 9.58 -6.62
N ILE A 581 4.26 10.14 -7.38
CA ILE A 581 3.99 11.35 -8.15
C ILE A 581 3.04 11.07 -9.33
N GLY A 582 2.13 12.00 -9.62
CA GLY A 582 1.38 11.97 -10.88
C GLY A 582 2.28 12.26 -12.09
N ALA A 583 1.95 11.69 -13.25
CA ALA A 583 2.66 11.97 -14.49
C ALA A 583 2.54 13.46 -14.88
N ASN A 584 3.67 14.08 -15.22
CA ASN A 584 3.71 15.48 -15.64
C ASN A 584 3.20 15.63 -17.08
N ILE A 585 1.88 15.67 -17.26
CA ILE A 585 1.24 15.89 -18.56
C ILE A 585 0.77 17.33 -18.61
N ARG A 586 1.32 18.13 -19.54
CA ARG A 586 0.93 19.53 -19.71
C ARG A 586 0.37 19.76 -21.10
N LEU A 587 -0.89 20.18 -21.18
CA LEU A 587 -1.54 20.55 -22.44
C LEU A 587 -0.83 21.76 -23.07
N ASP A 588 -0.83 21.82 -24.40
CA ASP A 588 -0.27 22.95 -25.17
C ASP A 588 1.15 23.35 -24.73
N SER A 589 1.93 22.38 -24.25
CA SER A 589 3.27 22.61 -23.71
C SER A 589 4.27 23.03 -24.77
N GLY A 590 4.02 22.69 -26.04
CA GLY A 590 4.93 22.95 -27.14
C GLY A 590 6.33 22.41 -26.79
N ALA A 591 7.36 23.25 -26.95
CA ALA A 591 8.73 22.87 -26.59
C ALA A 591 9.01 22.80 -25.08
N LEU A 592 8.10 23.28 -24.23
CA LEU A 592 8.28 23.45 -22.78
C LEU A 592 7.75 22.29 -21.92
N GLN A 593 7.42 21.15 -22.51
CA GLN A 593 7.09 19.92 -21.76
C GLN A 593 8.31 19.44 -20.97
N GLY A 594 8.21 19.36 -19.64
CA GLY A 594 9.22 18.76 -18.76
C GLY A 594 9.24 17.23 -18.85
N ASP A 595 10.11 16.59 -18.06
CA ASP A 595 10.13 15.13 -17.95
C ASP A 595 8.78 14.63 -17.40
N TYR A 596 8.32 13.46 -17.87
CA TYR A 596 7.01 12.91 -17.49
C TYR A 596 7.00 12.28 -16.08
N CYS A 597 8.16 11.82 -15.62
CA CYS A 597 8.37 11.17 -14.34
C CYS A 597 9.82 11.38 -13.87
N MET A 598 10.18 10.82 -12.72
CA MET A 598 11.58 10.80 -12.30
C MET A 598 12.42 9.96 -13.26
N SER A 599 13.63 10.44 -13.56
CA SER A 599 14.63 9.76 -14.40
C SER A 599 15.71 9.05 -13.56
N GLY A 600 15.60 9.12 -12.23
CA GLY A 600 16.48 8.49 -11.26
C GLY A 600 16.17 8.94 -9.84
N VAL A 601 17.06 8.63 -8.90
CA VAL A 601 16.84 8.89 -7.47
C VAL A 601 17.08 10.36 -7.08
N GLY A 602 16.28 10.85 -6.13
CA GLY A 602 16.23 12.24 -5.71
C GLY A 602 17.16 12.60 -4.53
N PRO A 603 17.28 13.89 -4.19
CA PRO A 603 18.11 14.39 -3.09
C PRO A 603 17.88 13.75 -1.71
N TYR A 604 16.62 13.43 -1.36
CA TYR A 604 16.26 12.71 -0.15
C TYR A 604 16.79 11.28 -0.16
N ASP A 605 16.68 10.57 -1.29
CA ASP A 605 17.20 9.21 -1.45
C ASP A 605 18.72 9.19 -1.20
N MET A 606 19.43 10.16 -1.78
CA MET A 606 20.86 10.35 -1.56
C MET A 606 21.19 10.57 -0.08
N TRP A 607 20.37 11.33 0.64
CA TRP A 607 20.55 11.62 2.06
C TRP A 607 20.23 10.42 2.96
N ALA A 608 19.21 9.64 2.61
CA ALA A 608 18.86 8.42 3.31
C ALA A 608 19.97 7.37 3.19
N ILE A 609 20.53 7.17 1.99
CA ILE A 609 21.70 6.30 1.79
C ILE A 609 22.93 6.84 2.56
N GLU A 610 23.17 8.16 2.53
CA GLU A 610 24.24 8.78 3.31
C GLU A 610 24.12 8.48 4.81
N TYR A 611 22.92 8.59 5.38
CA TYR A 611 22.63 8.21 6.77
C TYR A 611 22.87 6.71 7.03
N GLY A 612 22.38 5.84 6.14
CA GLY A 612 22.43 4.40 6.33
C GLY A 612 23.85 3.83 6.39
N TYR A 613 24.78 4.46 5.66
CA TYR A 613 26.13 3.92 5.44
C TYR A 613 27.28 4.79 6.00
N THR A 614 26.97 5.90 6.68
CA THR A 614 28.00 6.69 7.40
C THR A 614 28.20 6.20 8.83
N PHE A 615 29.39 5.69 9.17
CA PHE A 615 29.72 5.21 10.52
C PHE A 615 30.40 6.24 11.44
N ALA A 616 30.60 7.46 10.93
CA ALA A 616 31.06 8.61 11.73
C ALA A 616 29.91 9.27 12.52
N ASP A 617 30.15 10.46 13.08
CA ASP A 617 29.10 11.25 13.74
C ASP A 617 27.97 11.60 12.74
N LEU A 618 26.74 11.21 13.09
CA LEU A 618 25.55 11.41 12.26
C LEU A 618 24.91 12.79 12.44
N LYS A 619 25.29 13.55 13.48
CA LYS A 619 24.67 14.86 13.75
C LYS A 619 24.71 15.82 12.56
N PRO A 620 25.81 15.95 11.78
CA PRO A 620 25.84 16.83 10.62
C PRO A 620 24.87 16.38 9.50
N ILE A 621 24.69 15.07 9.33
CA ILE A 621 23.77 14.50 8.35
C ILE A 621 22.33 14.81 8.78
N LEU A 622 22.01 14.51 10.04
CA LEU A 622 20.66 14.66 10.59
C LEU A 622 20.22 16.13 10.74
N ALA A 623 21.16 17.05 10.92
CA ALA A 623 20.92 18.49 11.00
C ALA A 623 20.32 19.09 9.72
N ARG A 624 20.34 18.33 8.60
CA ARG A 624 19.81 18.74 7.30
C ARG A 624 18.32 18.52 7.15
N VAL A 625 17.62 17.95 8.14
CA VAL A 625 16.18 17.64 8.09
C VAL A 625 15.27 18.80 7.65
N ALA A 626 15.66 20.04 7.91
CA ALA A 626 14.92 21.24 7.52
C ALA A 626 15.15 21.66 6.05
N GLU A 627 16.08 21.04 5.32
CA GLU A 627 16.29 21.29 3.89
C GLU A 627 15.01 20.93 3.11
N PRO A 628 14.48 21.82 2.25
CA PRO A 628 13.22 21.57 1.52
C PRO A 628 13.22 20.28 0.69
N GLN A 629 14.38 19.86 0.19
CA GLN A 629 14.52 18.67 -0.65
C GLN A 629 14.55 17.35 0.13
N LEU A 630 14.54 17.42 1.47
CA LEU A 630 14.71 16.29 2.38
C LEU A 630 13.46 16.02 3.25
N VAL A 631 12.31 16.57 2.86
CA VAL A 631 11.03 16.35 3.54
C VAL A 631 10.63 14.88 3.52
N PHE A 632 9.94 14.43 4.58
CA PHE A 632 9.55 13.04 4.75
C PHE A 632 8.19 12.88 5.44
N ALA A 633 7.30 12.12 4.80
CA ALA A 633 6.07 11.55 5.35
C ALA A 633 5.78 10.22 4.65
N THR A 634 5.21 9.24 5.35
CA THR A 634 5.14 7.84 4.87
C THR A 634 3.76 7.23 5.09
N ASP A 635 3.59 5.90 4.96
CA ASP A 635 2.29 5.21 4.89
C ASP A 635 1.27 5.68 5.94
N GLU A 636 1.66 5.72 7.22
CA GLU A 636 0.78 6.15 8.32
C GLU A 636 0.37 7.63 8.26
N ASP A 637 1.09 8.48 7.51
CA ASP A 637 0.80 9.89 7.37
C ASP A 637 -0.28 10.16 6.29
N THR A 638 -0.57 9.19 5.41
CA THR A 638 -1.55 9.33 4.32
C THR A 638 -2.99 9.49 4.78
N GLY A 639 -3.35 8.99 5.97
CA GLY A 639 -4.63 9.25 6.65
C GLY A 639 -4.62 10.49 7.55
N GLY A 640 -3.52 11.25 7.56
CA GLY A 640 -3.24 12.33 8.50
C GLY A 640 -3.64 13.74 8.01
N PRO A 641 -3.32 14.79 8.80
CA PRO A 641 -3.69 16.17 8.51
C PRO A 641 -2.81 16.87 7.47
N ASP A 642 -1.69 16.28 7.08
CA ASP A 642 -0.74 16.89 6.14
C ASP A 642 -1.21 16.68 4.70
N PRO A 643 -1.65 17.73 3.99
CA PRO A 643 -2.14 17.59 2.63
C PRO A 643 -1.03 17.38 1.59
N LEU A 644 0.25 17.50 1.99
CA LEU A 644 1.40 17.12 1.16
C LEU A 644 1.81 15.66 1.37
N ALA A 645 1.10 14.88 2.19
CA ALA A 645 1.32 13.44 2.32
C ALA A 645 0.14 12.72 1.66
N ARG A 646 -0.02 12.93 0.35
CA ARG A 646 -1.15 12.39 -0.44
C ARG A 646 -0.62 11.64 -1.64
N ARG A 647 -1.13 10.42 -1.83
CA ARG A 647 -0.78 9.62 -2.99
C ARG A 647 -1.23 10.36 -4.25
N TYR A 648 -0.36 10.35 -5.25
CA TYR A 648 -0.66 10.89 -6.57
C TYR A 648 -0.91 12.41 -6.60
N ASP A 649 -0.44 13.12 -5.57
CA ASP A 649 -0.22 14.56 -5.64
C ASP A 649 1.06 14.86 -6.46
N PHE A 650 1.26 16.14 -6.76
CA PHE A 650 2.46 16.54 -7.48
C PHE A 650 2.77 18.01 -7.25
N THR A 651 4.08 18.32 -7.23
CA THR A 651 4.65 19.68 -7.13
C THR A 651 4.56 20.32 -5.74
N LYS A 652 5.32 21.40 -5.56
CA LYS A 652 5.32 22.26 -4.36
C LYS A 652 3.99 22.95 -4.09
N ASP A 653 3.23 23.24 -5.14
CA ASP A 653 1.92 23.86 -5.08
C ASP A 653 0.91 22.95 -5.81
N PRO A 654 0.42 21.85 -5.19
CA PRO A 654 -0.45 20.87 -5.84
C PRO A 654 -1.76 21.42 -6.41
N LEU A 655 -2.16 22.65 -6.03
CA LEU A 655 -3.27 23.34 -6.68
C LEU A 655 -2.99 23.64 -8.16
N ASP A 656 -1.77 24.07 -8.51
CA ASP A 656 -1.42 24.36 -9.91
C ASP A 656 -1.48 23.08 -10.75
N PHE A 657 -1.06 21.96 -10.16
CA PHE A 657 -1.21 20.64 -10.77
C PHE A 657 -2.69 20.26 -10.94
N ALA A 658 -3.51 20.42 -9.89
CA ALA A 658 -4.94 20.14 -9.95
C ALA A 658 -5.67 21.01 -11.00
N GLU A 659 -5.28 22.28 -11.16
CA GLU A 659 -5.79 23.15 -12.23
C GLU A 659 -5.41 22.63 -13.63
N GLU A 660 -4.18 22.17 -13.81
CA GLU A 660 -3.75 21.55 -15.07
C GLU A 660 -4.49 20.25 -15.36
N GLN A 661 -4.75 19.41 -14.34
CA GLN A 661 -5.56 18.20 -14.49
C GLN A 661 -7.02 18.52 -14.88
N MET A 662 -7.60 19.58 -14.31
CA MET A 662 -8.94 20.04 -14.73
C MET A 662 -8.95 20.56 -16.17
N ARG A 663 -7.88 21.23 -16.60
CA ARG A 663 -7.72 21.68 -17.98
C ARG A 663 -7.61 20.49 -18.94
N LEU A 664 -6.85 19.46 -18.58
CA LEU A 664 -6.72 18.20 -19.31
C LEU A 664 -8.07 17.48 -19.45
N ALA A 665 -8.79 17.34 -18.33
CA ALA A 665 -10.12 16.73 -18.31
C ALA A 665 -11.09 17.47 -19.26
N LYS A 666 -11.12 18.81 -19.20
CA LYS A 666 -11.97 19.64 -20.06
C LYS A 666 -11.60 19.50 -21.54
N HIS A 667 -10.32 19.60 -21.87
CA HIS A 667 -9.82 19.51 -23.24
C HIS A 667 -10.23 18.19 -23.91
N HIS A 668 -10.08 17.07 -23.19
CA HIS A 668 -10.47 15.76 -23.68
C HIS A 668 -11.98 15.58 -23.77
N ARG A 669 -12.73 16.05 -22.77
CA ARG A 669 -14.20 15.93 -22.74
C ARG A 669 -14.85 16.62 -23.95
N GLU A 670 -14.34 17.77 -24.36
CA GLU A 670 -14.82 18.51 -25.54
C GLU A 670 -14.56 17.79 -26.88
N ARG A 671 -13.64 16.81 -26.90
CA ARG A 671 -13.19 16.09 -28.11
C ARG A 671 -13.65 14.64 -28.19
N LEU A 672 -14.40 14.16 -27.19
CA LEU A 672 -14.86 12.77 -27.14
C LEU A 672 -15.63 12.37 -28.41
N LEU A 673 -16.59 13.19 -28.84
CA LEU A 673 -17.44 12.90 -30.00
C LEU A 673 -16.82 13.23 -31.36
N THR A 674 -15.73 13.99 -31.39
CA THR A 674 -15.13 14.50 -32.64
C THR A 674 -13.83 13.82 -33.00
N THR A 675 -13.05 13.39 -32.00
CA THR A 675 -11.66 12.99 -32.17
C THR A 675 -11.35 11.67 -31.47
N PHE A 676 -11.97 11.41 -30.31
CA PHE A 676 -11.66 10.20 -29.53
C PHE A 676 -12.28 8.93 -30.11
N ILE A 677 -13.56 9.00 -30.50
CA ILE A 677 -14.26 7.93 -31.20
C ILE A 677 -13.94 8.02 -32.70
N LYS A 678 -13.63 6.87 -33.30
CA LYS A 678 -13.30 6.73 -34.72
C LYS A 678 -14.38 5.91 -35.44
N ASP A 679 -14.42 6.02 -36.77
CA ASP A 679 -15.32 5.20 -37.59
C ASP A 679 -15.05 3.70 -37.37
N GLY A 680 -16.10 2.97 -36.97
CA GLY A 680 -16.03 1.54 -36.67
C GLY A 680 -15.80 1.20 -35.19
N ASP A 681 -15.51 2.19 -34.34
CA ASP A 681 -15.47 2.00 -32.89
C ASP A 681 -16.89 1.75 -32.32
N SER A 682 -16.96 1.05 -31.19
CA SER A 682 -18.17 0.97 -30.40
C SER A 682 -18.40 2.25 -29.59
N TRP A 683 -19.67 2.56 -29.31
CA TRP A 683 -20.07 3.72 -28.50
C TRP A 683 -19.69 3.57 -27.02
N ASP A 684 -19.35 2.36 -26.55
CA ASP A 684 -18.80 2.15 -25.20
C ASP A 684 -17.52 2.97 -24.96
N ARG A 685 -16.73 3.20 -26.03
CA ARG A 685 -15.52 4.02 -26.01
C ARG A 685 -15.79 5.44 -25.50
N ILE A 686 -16.92 6.05 -25.86
CA ILE A 686 -17.29 7.39 -25.36
C ILE A 686 -17.53 7.39 -23.86
N ARG A 687 -18.25 6.38 -23.36
CA ARG A 687 -18.51 6.22 -21.94
C ARG A 687 -17.22 6.03 -21.16
N TYR A 688 -16.34 5.13 -21.64
CA TYR A 688 -15.01 4.91 -21.06
C TYR A 688 -14.18 6.20 -21.00
N GLY A 689 -14.07 6.93 -22.12
CA GLY A 689 -13.30 8.18 -22.18
C GLY A 689 -13.86 9.26 -21.26
N TYR A 690 -15.19 9.36 -21.14
CA TYR A 690 -15.83 10.30 -20.22
C TYR A 690 -15.58 9.93 -18.75
N GLU A 691 -15.70 8.65 -18.41
CA GLU A 691 -15.43 8.15 -17.06
C GLU A 691 -13.95 8.37 -16.68
N LEU A 692 -13.01 8.18 -17.59
CA LEU A 692 -11.58 8.43 -17.36
C LEU A 692 -11.30 9.91 -16.98
N VAL A 693 -11.84 10.87 -17.73
CA VAL A 693 -11.66 12.31 -17.42
C VAL A 693 -12.45 12.75 -16.20
N LEU A 694 -13.55 12.07 -15.88
CA LEU A 694 -14.32 12.30 -14.66
C LEU A 694 -13.58 11.77 -13.42
N SER A 695 -12.84 10.67 -13.54
CA SER A 695 -11.91 10.20 -12.51
C SER A 695 -10.78 11.20 -12.25
N LEU A 696 -10.24 11.81 -13.32
CA LEU A 696 -9.19 12.84 -13.20
C LEU A 696 -9.68 14.06 -12.39
N GLN A 697 -10.90 14.51 -12.69
CA GLN A 697 -11.58 15.57 -11.94
C GLN A 697 -11.79 15.16 -10.48
N THR A 698 -12.27 13.94 -10.22
CA THR A 698 -12.55 13.46 -8.85
C THR A 698 -11.29 13.32 -8.00
N ARG A 699 -10.18 12.82 -8.56
CA ARG A 699 -8.87 12.76 -7.89
C ARG A 699 -8.38 14.15 -7.48
N SER A 700 -8.50 15.13 -8.38
CA SER A 700 -8.15 16.54 -8.11
C SER A 700 -9.02 17.17 -7.02
N LEU A 701 -10.33 16.88 -7.03
CA LEU A 701 -11.28 17.34 -6.02
C LEU A 701 -11.00 16.72 -4.63
N SER A 702 -10.72 15.42 -4.56
CA SER A 702 -10.38 14.73 -3.32
C SER A 702 -9.09 15.29 -2.71
N MET A 703 -8.06 15.45 -3.54
CA MET A 703 -6.77 16.03 -3.15
C MET A 703 -6.96 17.44 -2.57
N MET A 704 -7.64 18.34 -3.28
CA MET A 704 -7.82 19.72 -2.82
C MET A 704 -8.78 19.87 -1.62
N SER A 705 -9.72 18.95 -1.44
CA SER A 705 -10.59 18.95 -0.24
C SER A 705 -9.78 18.75 1.06
N ASN A 706 -8.69 17.98 1.00
CA ASN A 706 -7.81 17.69 2.13
C ASN A 706 -6.96 18.88 2.59
N TRP A 707 -6.82 19.93 1.77
CA TRP A 707 -6.09 21.14 2.15
C TRP A 707 -6.86 22.01 3.14
N VAL A 708 -8.19 21.95 3.13
CA VAL A 708 -9.05 22.72 4.05
C VAL A 708 -8.98 22.10 5.45
N GLY A 709 -8.54 22.88 6.44
CA GLY A 709 -8.28 22.39 7.80
C GLY A 709 -6.98 21.59 7.94
N GLY A 710 -6.16 21.50 6.89
CA GLY A 710 -4.88 20.79 6.91
C GLY A 710 -3.81 21.45 7.77
N ALA A 711 -2.80 20.67 8.14
CA ALA A 711 -1.59 21.15 8.81
C ALA A 711 -0.38 20.32 8.40
N PHE A 712 0.71 20.98 8.04
CA PHE A 712 1.98 20.33 7.73
C PHE A 712 2.59 19.72 8.99
N VAL A 713 3.02 18.46 8.88
CA VAL A 713 3.73 17.73 9.93
C VAL A 713 5.22 17.68 9.60
N ASN A 714 6.06 18.08 10.56
CA ASN A 714 7.51 18.11 10.42
C ASN A 714 8.16 17.21 11.46
N ARG A 715 9.19 16.44 11.04
CA ARG A 715 9.90 15.49 11.90
C ARG A 715 11.16 16.08 12.56
N ASP A 716 11.40 17.37 12.36
CA ASP A 716 12.47 18.16 12.99
C ASP A 716 12.49 17.97 14.52
N LYS A 717 13.69 17.83 15.10
CA LYS A 717 13.88 17.74 16.55
C LYS A 717 14.22 19.12 17.11
N LYS A 718 13.83 19.36 18.38
CA LYS A 718 14.17 20.61 19.07
C LYS A 718 15.69 20.81 19.09
N GLY A 719 16.15 21.92 18.51
CA GLY A 719 17.57 22.28 18.41
C GLY A 719 18.20 21.96 17.04
N ASP A 720 17.48 21.32 16.12
CA ASP A 720 17.94 21.17 14.74
C ASP A 720 18.10 22.56 14.07
N PRO A 721 19.15 22.78 13.26
CA PRO A 721 19.34 24.05 12.56
C PRO A 721 18.17 24.36 11.63
N ASN A 722 17.65 25.59 11.69
CA ASN A 722 16.45 26.02 10.97
C ASN A 722 15.22 25.13 11.24
N GLY A 723 15.18 24.46 12.39
CA GLY A 723 14.14 23.50 12.75
C GLY A 723 12.74 24.12 12.68
N ARG A 724 11.86 23.47 11.93
CA ARG A 724 10.45 23.86 11.81
C ARG A 724 9.66 23.40 13.03
N ASN A 725 8.54 24.06 13.28
CA ASN A 725 7.59 23.57 14.27
C ASN A 725 7.03 22.20 13.81
N PRO A 726 6.82 21.23 14.73
CA PRO A 726 6.30 19.92 14.36
C PRO A 726 4.93 19.95 13.67
N ILE A 727 4.14 20.98 13.94
CA ILE A 727 2.82 21.22 13.33
C ILE A 727 2.78 22.67 12.85
N VAL A 728 2.46 22.88 11.58
CA VAL A 728 2.26 24.20 10.97
C VAL A 728 0.95 24.19 10.21
N VAL A 729 -0.01 25.04 10.59
CA VAL A 729 -1.30 25.15 9.87
C VAL A 729 -1.04 25.54 8.42
N VAL A 730 -1.76 24.92 7.49
CA VAL A 730 -1.68 25.28 6.06
C VAL A 730 -2.03 26.77 5.92
N PRO A 731 -1.25 27.58 5.18
CA PRO A 731 -1.52 29.00 5.00
C PRO A 731 -2.96 29.27 4.58
N VAL A 732 -3.61 30.24 5.21
CA VAL A 732 -5.04 30.56 4.98
C VAL A 732 -5.36 30.81 3.51
N GLU A 733 -4.47 31.48 2.78
CA GLU A 733 -4.62 31.73 1.34
C GLU A 733 -4.65 30.44 0.51
N GLN A 734 -3.85 29.44 0.87
CA GLN A 734 -3.89 28.12 0.20
C GLN A 734 -5.18 27.38 0.54
N GLN A 735 -5.66 27.45 1.78
CA GLN A 735 -6.96 26.86 2.17
C GLN A 735 -8.12 27.50 1.41
N ARG A 736 -8.16 28.84 1.30
CA ARG A 736 -9.17 29.58 0.53
C ARG A 736 -9.14 29.24 -0.95
N LYS A 737 -7.95 29.16 -1.55
CA LYS A 737 -7.79 28.75 -2.96
C LYS A 737 -8.26 27.31 -3.19
N ALA A 738 -7.88 26.38 -2.31
CA ALA A 738 -8.34 24.99 -2.38
C ALA A 738 -9.86 24.89 -2.26
N LEU A 739 -10.46 25.61 -1.31
CA LEU A 739 -11.92 25.68 -1.15
C LEU A 739 -12.60 26.25 -2.40
N ASN A 740 -12.07 27.32 -2.98
CA ASN A 740 -12.58 27.91 -4.22
C ASN A 740 -12.44 26.96 -5.41
N PHE A 741 -11.33 26.21 -5.49
CA PHE A 741 -11.10 25.20 -6.51
C PHE A 741 -12.16 24.09 -6.42
N VAL A 742 -12.36 23.48 -5.25
CA VAL A 742 -13.30 22.36 -5.12
C VAL A 742 -14.74 22.80 -5.37
N THR A 743 -15.14 23.96 -4.84
CA THR A 743 -16.49 24.50 -5.06
C THR A 743 -16.74 24.86 -6.52
N SER A 744 -15.75 25.43 -7.21
CA SER A 744 -15.87 25.78 -8.63
C SER A 744 -15.91 24.57 -9.55
N ASN A 745 -15.19 23.50 -9.21
CA ASN A 745 -15.05 22.31 -10.05
C ASN A 745 -16.01 21.16 -9.69
N ALA A 746 -16.71 21.22 -8.55
CA ALA A 746 -17.69 20.20 -8.15
C ALA A 746 -19.15 20.70 -8.16
N PHE A 747 -19.39 21.97 -7.83
CA PHE A 747 -20.76 22.43 -7.56
C PHE A 747 -21.46 23.06 -8.77
N LYS A 748 -20.72 23.45 -9.80
CA LYS A 748 -21.29 24.01 -11.04
C LYS A 748 -21.59 22.90 -12.04
N ASP A 749 -22.78 22.94 -12.63
CA ASP A 749 -23.21 21.99 -13.67
C ASP A 749 -22.24 21.93 -14.85
N ASP A 750 -21.77 23.09 -15.32
CA ASP A 750 -20.85 23.21 -16.47
C ASP A 750 -19.51 22.49 -16.22
N SER A 751 -19.11 22.29 -14.97
CA SER A 751 -17.87 21.58 -14.62
C SER A 751 -17.90 20.09 -14.98
N PHE A 752 -19.08 19.54 -15.30
CA PHE A 752 -19.24 18.17 -15.78
C PHE A 752 -19.32 18.07 -17.31
N GLY A 753 -19.45 19.20 -18.03
CA GLY A 753 -19.45 19.23 -19.50
C GLY A 753 -20.50 18.31 -20.16
N LEU A 754 -21.63 18.10 -19.48
CA LEU A 754 -22.69 17.21 -19.95
C LEU A 754 -23.56 17.92 -20.99
N THR A 755 -23.69 17.31 -22.18
CA THR A 755 -24.63 17.75 -23.22
C THR A 755 -25.58 16.61 -23.60
N PRO A 756 -26.76 16.91 -24.18
CA PRO A 756 -27.63 15.88 -24.72
C PRO A 756 -26.91 14.96 -25.72
N GLU A 757 -26.09 15.53 -26.61
CA GLU A 757 -25.34 14.79 -27.62
C GLU A 757 -24.37 13.80 -26.95
N LEU A 758 -23.58 14.27 -25.98
CA LEU A 758 -22.62 13.44 -25.26
C LEU A 758 -23.30 12.34 -24.46
N THR A 759 -24.33 12.68 -23.68
CA THR A 759 -25.03 11.71 -22.83
C THR A 759 -25.76 10.63 -23.61
N THR A 760 -26.29 10.94 -24.79
CA THR A 760 -26.89 9.92 -25.68
C THR A 760 -25.86 9.03 -26.37
N ALA A 761 -24.61 9.47 -26.45
CA ALA A 761 -23.51 8.73 -27.06
C ALA A 761 -22.73 7.83 -26.07
N MET A 762 -23.00 7.92 -24.77
CA MET A 762 -22.39 7.06 -23.74
C MET A 762 -22.98 5.65 -23.76
N GLY A 763 -22.72 4.90 -24.84
CA GLY A 763 -23.11 3.50 -24.98
C GLY A 763 -22.42 2.60 -23.97
N LEU A 764 -22.88 1.35 -23.89
CA LEU A 764 -22.25 0.31 -23.09
C LEU A 764 -22.39 -1.03 -23.79
N ASP A 765 -21.25 -1.68 -24.03
CA ASP A 765 -21.20 -3.05 -24.49
C ASP A 765 -21.30 -4.01 -23.31
N LYS A 766 -22.17 -5.02 -23.45
CA LYS A 766 -22.50 -5.97 -22.39
C LYS A 766 -21.92 -7.34 -22.70
N TRP A 767 -20.85 -7.69 -21.99
CA TRP A 767 -20.20 -8.99 -22.09
C TRP A 767 -20.31 -9.76 -20.76
N SER A 768 -20.16 -11.09 -20.84
CA SER A 768 -20.14 -11.99 -19.67
C SER A 768 -18.70 -12.32 -19.30
N ASP A 769 -17.88 -11.31 -19.01
CA ASP A 769 -16.48 -11.48 -18.66
C ASP A 769 -16.09 -10.60 -17.46
N VAL A 770 -14.81 -10.64 -17.09
CA VAL A 770 -14.26 -9.89 -15.95
C VAL A 770 -14.23 -8.37 -16.16
N SER A 771 -14.37 -7.90 -17.41
CA SER A 771 -14.25 -6.47 -17.78
C SER A 771 -15.58 -5.74 -17.94
N SER A 772 -16.69 -6.46 -18.11
CA SER A 772 -18.03 -5.91 -18.29
C SER A 772 -19.05 -6.63 -17.42
N SER A 773 -20.01 -5.88 -16.88
CA SER A 773 -21.18 -6.48 -16.23
C SER A 773 -22.35 -6.50 -17.20
N MET A 774 -22.82 -7.70 -17.57
CA MET A 774 -24.06 -7.86 -18.34
C MET A 774 -25.27 -7.15 -17.72
N MET A 775 -25.23 -6.94 -16.41
CA MET A 775 -26.33 -6.36 -15.62
C MET A 775 -26.20 -4.85 -15.43
N GLU A 776 -25.11 -4.23 -15.92
CA GLU A 776 -24.92 -2.80 -15.79
C GLU A 776 -25.96 -2.03 -16.63
N GLU A 777 -26.39 -0.86 -16.13
CA GLU A 777 -27.39 -0.05 -16.82
C GLU A 777 -26.78 0.57 -18.09
N SER A 778 -27.47 0.41 -19.21
CA SER A 778 -27.05 0.95 -20.51
C SER A 778 -27.23 2.47 -20.56
N THR A 779 -28.22 2.98 -19.81
CA THR A 779 -28.38 4.43 -19.61
C THR A 779 -27.44 4.92 -18.51
N TRP A 780 -26.34 5.58 -18.88
CA TRP A 780 -25.39 6.09 -17.90
C TRP A 780 -26.10 6.94 -16.82
N PRO A 781 -26.00 6.59 -15.52
CA PRO A 781 -26.86 7.16 -14.49
C PRO A 781 -26.36 8.55 -14.03
N ILE A 782 -26.58 9.56 -14.89
CA ILE A 782 -26.05 10.93 -14.76
C ILE A 782 -26.22 11.47 -13.34
N HIS A 783 -27.44 11.50 -12.81
CA HIS A 783 -27.72 12.11 -11.52
C HIS A 783 -27.01 11.41 -10.37
N ASP A 784 -26.96 10.07 -10.36
CA ASP A 784 -26.27 9.31 -9.32
C ASP A 784 -24.75 9.51 -9.40
N ARG A 785 -24.15 9.51 -10.59
CA ARG A 785 -22.70 9.68 -10.76
C ARG A 785 -22.25 11.08 -10.36
N ILE A 786 -22.95 12.12 -10.81
CA ILE A 786 -22.62 13.50 -10.45
C ILE A 786 -22.86 13.76 -8.96
N MET A 787 -23.98 13.29 -8.41
CA MET A 787 -24.27 13.44 -6.98
C MET A 787 -23.24 12.70 -6.12
N GLY A 788 -22.76 11.51 -6.53
CA GLY A 788 -21.71 10.79 -5.80
C GLY A 788 -20.43 11.62 -5.63
N ILE A 789 -19.99 12.32 -6.68
CA ILE A 789 -18.80 13.19 -6.64
C ILE A 789 -19.06 14.43 -5.77
N GLN A 790 -20.20 15.09 -5.97
CA GLN A 790 -20.62 16.24 -5.18
C GLN A 790 -20.73 15.92 -3.68
N ALA A 791 -21.33 14.77 -3.35
CA ALA A 791 -21.43 14.26 -1.98
C ALA A 791 -20.04 13.96 -1.40
N SER A 792 -19.13 13.37 -2.19
CA SER A 792 -17.77 13.07 -1.74
C SER A 792 -16.99 14.34 -1.38
N VAL A 793 -17.11 15.41 -2.18
CA VAL A 793 -16.53 16.72 -1.87
C VAL A 793 -17.14 17.32 -0.61
N LEU A 794 -18.47 17.27 -0.47
CA LEU A 794 -19.14 17.70 0.75
C LEU A 794 -18.68 16.87 1.95
N THR A 795 -18.35 15.59 1.79
CA THR A 795 -17.84 14.75 2.87
C THR A 795 -16.45 15.19 3.27
N GLY A 796 -15.55 15.42 2.30
CA GLY A 796 -14.20 15.93 2.57
C GLY A 796 -14.20 17.24 3.34
N LEU A 797 -15.13 18.15 3.01
CA LEU A 797 -15.27 19.46 3.63
C LEU A 797 -16.03 19.42 4.98
N MET A 798 -17.17 18.73 5.05
CA MET A 798 -18.13 18.89 6.15
C MET A 798 -18.13 17.73 7.15
N ASN A 799 -17.30 16.69 6.98
CA ASN A 799 -17.21 15.66 8.01
C ASN A 799 -16.72 16.27 9.35
N PRO A 800 -17.14 15.72 10.51
CA PRO A 800 -16.79 16.28 11.80
C PRO A 800 -15.29 16.40 12.06
N THR A 801 -14.46 15.50 11.52
CA THR A 801 -13.00 15.56 11.66
C THR A 801 -12.42 16.78 10.96
N THR A 802 -12.84 17.09 9.72
CA THR A 802 -12.42 18.31 8.99
C THR A 802 -12.90 19.57 9.70
N LEU A 803 -14.18 19.65 10.07
CA LEU A 803 -14.73 20.82 10.75
C LEU A 803 -14.03 21.08 12.10
N LYS A 804 -13.75 20.01 12.86
CA LYS A 804 -12.97 20.09 14.10
C LYS A 804 -11.54 20.56 13.85
N ARG A 805 -10.87 20.08 12.80
CA ARG A 805 -9.51 20.52 12.45
C ARG A 805 -9.47 22.03 12.13
N VAL A 806 -10.43 22.53 11.36
CA VAL A 806 -10.56 23.98 11.09
C VAL A 806 -10.72 24.75 12.39
N TYR A 807 -11.64 24.32 13.25
CA TYR A 807 -11.87 24.97 14.54
C TYR A 807 -10.66 24.91 15.48
N ASP A 808 -9.98 23.76 15.59
CA ASP A 808 -8.80 23.63 16.42
C ASP A 808 -7.61 24.44 15.84
N ASN A 809 -7.54 24.63 14.53
CA ASN A 809 -6.50 25.45 13.90
C ASN A 809 -6.60 26.93 14.27
N GLU A 810 -7.79 27.45 14.59
CA GLU A 810 -7.97 28.79 15.17
C GLU A 810 -7.20 28.97 16.49
N THR A 811 -6.94 27.88 17.23
CA THR A 811 -6.12 27.93 18.46
C THR A 811 -4.62 27.80 18.19
N ARG A 812 -4.23 27.30 17.02
CA ARG A 812 -2.82 27.13 16.60
C ARG A 812 -2.27 28.39 15.92
N VAL A 813 -3.14 29.22 15.36
CA VAL A 813 -2.80 30.50 14.73
C VAL A 813 -2.99 31.62 15.75
N PRO A 814 -2.01 32.53 15.94
CA PRO A 814 -2.18 33.70 16.79
C PRO A 814 -3.40 34.54 16.40
N ALA A 815 -4.13 35.06 17.39
CA ALA A 815 -5.39 35.78 17.16
C ALA A 815 -5.26 37.09 16.35
N ASP A 816 -4.05 37.61 16.19
CA ASP A 816 -3.72 38.78 15.36
C ASP A 816 -3.33 38.41 13.91
N GLN A 817 -3.28 37.12 13.58
CA GLN A 817 -3.02 36.62 12.23
C GLN A 817 -4.29 36.10 11.58
N ASP A 818 -4.35 36.23 10.25
CA ASP A 818 -5.48 35.73 9.46
C ASP A 818 -5.51 34.19 9.48
N CYS A 819 -6.70 33.62 9.65
CA CYS A 819 -6.94 32.20 9.80
C CYS A 819 -8.29 31.83 9.17
N MET A 820 -8.37 30.67 8.52
CA MET A 820 -9.64 30.12 8.06
C MET A 820 -10.48 29.75 9.29
N THR A 821 -11.61 30.41 9.48
CA THR A 821 -12.51 30.13 10.61
C THR A 821 -13.62 29.15 10.21
N LEU A 822 -14.14 28.41 11.19
CA LEU A 822 -15.26 27.49 10.96
C LEU A 822 -16.50 28.21 10.36
N PRO A 823 -16.92 29.41 10.83
CA PRO A 823 -17.99 30.17 10.17
C PRO A 823 -17.66 30.60 8.74
N GLU A 824 -16.42 31.02 8.45
CA GLU A 824 -15.99 31.40 7.10
C GLU A 824 -16.16 30.23 6.13
N MET A 825 -15.66 29.04 6.51
CA MET A 825 -15.77 27.84 5.70
C MET A 825 -17.23 27.47 5.41
N LEU A 826 -18.09 27.42 6.44
CA LEU A 826 -19.51 27.07 6.29
C LEU A 826 -20.26 28.09 5.43
N ASN A 827 -19.94 29.38 5.57
CA ASN A 827 -20.50 30.44 4.73
C ASN A 827 -20.06 30.31 3.27
N ALA A 828 -18.79 29.98 3.02
CA ALA A 828 -18.27 29.81 1.67
C ALA A 828 -18.91 28.60 0.96
N VAL A 829 -19.04 27.45 1.65
CA VAL A 829 -19.75 26.28 1.13
C VAL A 829 -21.21 26.63 0.83
N THR A 830 -21.94 27.22 1.79
CA THR A 830 -23.34 27.62 1.59
C THR A 830 -23.48 28.64 0.45
N GLY A 831 -22.61 29.65 0.39
CA GLY A 831 -22.61 30.66 -0.67
C GLY A 831 -22.41 30.06 -2.06
N SER A 832 -21.53 29.07 -2.19
CA SER A 832 -21.25 28.41 -3.48
C SER A 832 -22.36 27.47 -3.98
N ILE A 833 -23.21 26.97 -3.07
CA ILE A 833 -24.30 26.02 -3.38
C ILE A 833 -25.63 26.73 -3.68
N TRP A 834 -25.83 27.91 -3.11
CA TRP A 834 -27.11 28.66 -3.16
C TRP A 834 -27.03 29.92 -4.03
N THR A 835 -26.10 29.96 -4.99
CA THR A 835 -25.84 31.13 -5.84
C THR A 835 -27.06 31.63 -6.63
N GLU A 836 -27.98 30.73 -6.96
CA GLU A 836 -29.22 31.04 -7.69
C GLU A 836 -30.17 31.92 -6.88
N LEU A 837 -29.97 32.05 -5.56
CA LEU A 837 -30.80 32.86 -4.66
C LEU A 837 -30.20 34.24 -4.36
N ASP A 838 -28.98 34.54 -4.84
CA ASP A 838 -28.27 35.78 -4.50
C ASP A 838 -28.70 36.99 -5.34
N ALA A 839 -29.35 36.76 -6.49
CA ALA A 839 -29.83 37.80 -7.39
C ALA A 839 -31.28 37.54 -7.81
N LYS A 840 -31.93 38.59 -8.33
CA LYS A 840 -33.27 38.48 -8.91
C LYS A 840 -33.22 37.55 -10.13
N ALA A 841 -34.20 36.65 -10.26
CA ALA A 841 -34.23 35.74 -11.41
C ALA A 841 -34.49 36.52 -12.71
N GLU A 842 -33.57 36.40 -13.68
CA GLU A 842 -33.63 37.08 -14.96
C GLU A 842 -33.80 36.07 -16.11
N GLY A 843 -34.88 36.21 -16.88
CA GLY A 843 -35.15 35.37 -18.05
C GLY A 843 -36.48 34.62 -17.98
N GLU A 844 -36.68 33.71 -18.94
CA GLU A 844 -37.81 32.80 -19.00
C GLU A 844 -37.36 31.38 -18.65
N TYR A 845 -38.02 30.77 -17.66
CA TYR A 845 -37.73 29.43 -17.17
C TYR A 845 -38.89 28.48 -17.45
N SER A 846 -38.56 27.21 -17.67
CA SER A 846 -39.53 26.16 -17.93
C SER A 846 -39.09 24.84 -17.29
N ALA A 847 -39.95 23.83 -17.29
CA ALA A 847 -39.58 22.49 -16.81
C ALA A 847 -38.37 21.88 -17.53
N ARG A 848 -38.06 22.33 -18.77
CA ARG A 848 -36.91 21.88 -19.58
C ARG A 848 -35.73 22.84 -19.56
N LYS A 849 -35.89 24.02 -18.97
CA LYS A 849 -34.86 25.04 -18.73
C LYS A 849 -35.14 25.69 -17.37
N PRO A 850 -34.96 24.93 -16.27
CA PRO A 850 -35.36 25.41 -14.94
C PRO A 850 -34.40 26.50 -14.45
N LEU A 851 -34.88 27.32 -13.50
CA LEU A 851 -34.05 28.34 -12.84
C LEU A 851 -32.92 27.67 -12.04
N ILE A 852 -33.27 26.67 -11.24
CA ILE A 852 -32.30 25.84 -10.51
C ILE A 852 -32.25 24.49 -11.21
N SER A 853 -31.09 24.08 -11.70
CA SER A 853 -30.94 22.82 -12.45
C SER A 853 -31.23 21.57 -11.61
N SER A 854 -31.42 20.42 -12.27
CA SER A 854 -31.64 19.16 -11.55
C SER A 854 -30.42 18.72 -10.70
N LEU A 855 -29.20 18.93 -11.20
CA LEU A 855 -27.96 18.63 -10.48
C LEU A 855 -27.80 19.57 -9.28
N ARG A 856 -28.04 20.87 -9.48
CA ARG A 856 -28.01 21.86 -8.41
C ARG A 856 -29.04 21.60 -7.31
N ARG A 857 -30.27 21.22 -7.66
CA ARG A 857 -31.30 20.85 -6.67
C ARG A 857 -30.90 19.63 -5.84
N ASN A 858 -30.21 18.64 -6.44
CA ASN A 858 -29.67 17.50 -5.70
C ASN A 858 -28.60 17.94 -4.70
N LEU A 859 -27.62 18.74 -5.15
CA LEU A 859 -26.57 19.29 -4.29
C LEU A 859 -27.12 20.14 -3.13
N GLN A 860 -28.12 21.00 -3.41
CA GLN A 860 -28.77 21.83 -2.40
C GLN A 860 -29.51 21.00 -1.35
N ARG A 861 -30.17 19.91 -1.75
CA ARG A 861 -30.78 18.95 -0.81
C ARG A 861 -29.72 18.27 0.04
N GLU A 862 -28.68 17.70 -0.59
CA GLU A 862 -27.59 17.03 0.11
C GLU A 862 -26.95 17.95 1.15
N HIS A 863 -26.65 19.20 0.80
CA HIS A 863 -26.12 20.18 1.74
C HIS A 863 -27.05 20.43 2.94
N VAL A 864 -28.36 20.55 2.70
CA VAL A 864 -29.34 20.74 3.77
C VAL A 864 -29.45 19.52 4.67
N GLU A 865 -29.49 18.31 4.11
CA GLU A 865 -29.47 17.08 4.91
C GLU A 865 -28.24 17.05 5.81
N ARG A 866 -27.06 17.36 5.27
CA ARG A 866 -25.81 17.37 6.02
C ARG A 866 -25.79 18.38 7.14
N LEU A 867 -26.29 19.59 6.89
CA LEU A 867 -26.43 20.60 7.95
C LEU A 867 -27.41 20.13 9.03
N ILE A 868 -28.52 19.50 8.66
CA ILE A 868 -29.48 18.93 9.61
C ILE A 868 -28.80 17.83 10.44
N ASP A 869 -28.12 16.88 9.83
CA ASP A 869 -27.41 15.79 10.52
C ASP A 869 -26.42 16.34 11.55
N LEU A 870 -25.65 17.37 11.17
CA LEU A 870 -24.70 18.05 12.08
C LEU A 870 -25.37 18.78 13.25
N THR A 871 -26.68 19.09 13.17
CA THR A 871 -27.43 19.65 14.31
C THR A 871 -27.87 18.58 15.31
N LEU A 872 -28.09 17.34 14.85
CA LEU A 872 -28.66 16.27 15.66
C LEU A 872 -27.68 15.71 16.71
N PRO A 873 -28.18 15.17 17.83
CA PRO A 873 -27.35 14.45 18.80
C PRO A 873 -26.61 13.28 18.13
N GLY A 874 -25.28 13.26 18.23
CA GLY A 874 -24.43 12.26 17.58
C GLY A 874 -23.86 12.69 16.22
N GLY A 875 -24.40 13.74 15.59
CA GLY A 875 -23.90 14.26 14.31
C GLY A 875 -22.48 14.86 14.37
N SER A 876 -21.99 15.17 15.57
CA SER A 876 -20.58 15.48 15.82
C SER A 876 -20.17 15.01 17.21
N SER A 877 -19.05 14.30 17.31
CA SER A 877 -18.50 13.82 18.58
C SER A 877 -17.50 14.81 19.19
N GLY A 878 -17.38 14.80 20.52
CA GLY A 878 -16.37 15.57 21.25
C GLY A 878 -16.66 17.06 21.49
N ALA A 879 -15.67 17.76 22.04
CA ALA A 879 -15.85 19.12 22.58
C ALA A 879 -16.14 20.20 21.52
N ALA A 880 -15.72 20.00 20.26
CA ALA A 880 -16.00 20.91 19.15
C ALA A 880 -17.44 20.79 18.61
N GLY A 881 -18.14 19.67 18.89
CA GLY A 881 -19.42 19.37 18.26
C GLY A 881 -20.53 20.38 18.53
N ARG A 882 -20.53 21.05 19.70
CA ARG A 882 -21.52 22.11 19.97
C ARG A 882 -21.35 23.36 19.10
N ALA A 883 -20.11 23.74 18.81
CA ALA A 883 -19.83 24.88 17.93
C ALA A 883 -20.27 24.54 16.50
N ILE A 884 -19.94 23.34 16.02
CA ILE A 884 -20.36 22.82 14.72
C ILE A 884 -21.90 22.81 14.62
N SER A 885 -22.60 22.18 15.57
CA SER A 885 -24.07 22.12 15.59
C SER A 885 -24.72 23.50 15.59
N SER A 886 -24.23 24.42 16.45
CA SER A 886 -24.79 25.79 16.54
C SER A 886 -24.61 26.59 15.24
N LEU A 887 -23.43 26.46 14.61
CA LEU A 887 -23.15 27.13 13.34
C LEU A 887 -23.93 26.49 12.18
N SER A 888 -24.09 25.17 12.16
CA SER A 888 -24.94 24.48 11.18
C SER A 888 -26.40 24.92 11.28
N ALA A 889 -26.94 25.05 12.49
CA ALA A 889 -28.27 25.61 12.72
C ALA A 889 -28.40 27.05 12.22
N GLU A 890 -27.35 27.88 12.36
CA GLU A 890 -27.37 29.23 11.82
C GLU A 890 -27.31 29.26 10.29
N GLN A 891 -26.53 28.37 9.66
CA GLN A 891 -26.54 28.22 8.21
C GLN A 891 -27.92 27.84 7.68
N LEU A 892 -28.60 26.89 8.34
CA LEU A 892 -29.97 26.49 8.01
C LEU A 892 -30.93 27.68 8.05
N ARG A 893 -30.88 28.51 9.11
CA ARG A 893 -31.68 29.75 9.18
C ARG A 893 -31.33 30.74 8.07
N GLY A 894 -30.05 30.85 7.73
CA GLY A 894 -29.56 31.67 6.63
C GLY A 894 -30.12 31.24 5.28
N VAL A 895 -30.14 29.93 5.00
CA VAL A 895 -30.72 29.35 3.78
C VAL A 895 -32.22 29.65 3.69
N VAL A 896 -32.99 29.48 4.78
CA VAL A 896 -34.42 29.83 4.81
C VAL A 896 -34.65 31.30 4.44
N LYS A 897 -33.87 32.22 5.03
CA LYS A 897 -33.95 33.66 4.71
C LYS A 897 -33.66 33.93 3.23
N LYS A 898 -32.65 33.28 2.64
CA LYS A 898 -32.35 33.39 1.20
C LYS A 898 -33.50 32.89 0.33
N ILE A 899 -34.10 31.74 0.69
CA ILE A 899 -35.25 31.18 -0.04
C ILE A 899 -36.43 32.15 -0.01
N GLU A 900 -36.75 32.70 1.15
CA GLU A 900 -37.84 33.67 1.31
C GLU A 900 -37.61 34.93 0.50
N ALA A 901 -36.39 35.47 0.52
CA ALA A 901 -36.03 36.64 -0.27
C ALA A 901 -36.16 36.38 -1.78
N ALA A 902 -35.67 35.23 -2.27
CA ALA A 902 -35.77 34.84 -3.68
C ALA A 902 -37.23 34.65 -4.12
N GLN A 903 -38.06 33.97 -3.31
CA GLN A 903 -39.49 33.80 -3.57
C GLN A 903 -40.21 35.16 -3.59
N ALA A 904 -39.90 36.06 -2.66
CA ALA A 904 -40.49 37.40 -2.65
C ALA A 904 -40.09 38.25 -3.88
N ALA A 905 -38.86 38.09 -4.37
CA ALA A 905 -38.34 38.87 -5.48
C ALA A 905 -38.73 38.34 -6.87
N SER A 906 -39.00 37.04 -7.04
CA SER A 906 -39.11 36.39 -8.36
C SER A 906 -39.99 35.14 -8.42
N ALA A 907 -40.96 34.94 -7.52
CA ALA A 907 -41.83 33.76 -7.55
C ALA A 907 -42.56 33.56 -8.89
N ASP A 908 -42.92 34.64 -9.60
CA ASP A 908 -43.57 34.58 -10.92
C ASP A 908 -42.67 34.03 -12.04
N LYS A 909 -41.34 33.99 -11.81
CA LYS A 909 -40.34 33.50 -12.75
C LYS A 909 -39.93 32.06 -12.49
N HIS A 910 -40.30 31.47 -11.35
CA HIS A 910 -39.88 30.11 -11.03
C HIS A 910 -40.60 29.08 -11.90
N ASP A 911 -39.86 28.13 -12.43
CA ASP A 911 -40.46 26.93 -13.02
C ASP A 911 -41.05 26.01 -11.93
N PRO A 912 -41.90 25.02 -12.30
CA PRO A 912 -42.54 24.13 -11.33
C PRO A 912 -41.55 23.34 -10.45
N TYR A 913 -40.40 22.91 -10.99
CA TYR A 913 -39.42 22.16 -10.21
C TYR A 913 -38.70 23.06 -9.21
N THR A 914 -38.34 24.28 -9.60
CA THR A 914 -37.73 25.26 -8.69
C THR A 914 -38.69 25.62 -7.56
N THR A 915 -39.96 25.88 -7.89
CA THR A 915 -41.00 26.21 -6.89
C THR A 915 -41.16 25.07 -5.88
N ALA A 916 -41.33 23.83 -6.35
CA ALA A 916 -41.52 22.67 -5.49
C ALA A 916 -40.30 22.40 -4.60
N HIS A 917 -39.09 22.51 -5.17
CA HIS A 917 -37.84 22.29 -4.45
C HIS A 917 -37.62 23.30 -3.32
N LEU A 918 -37.77 24.60 -3.60
CA LEU A 918 -37.57 25.64 -2.59
C LEU A 918 -38.60 25.55 -1.46
N ALA A 919 -39.86 25.20 -1.78
CA ALA A 919 -40.88 24.95 -0.77
C ALA A 919 -40.53 23.74 0.12
N GLN A 920 -40.14 22.61 -0.50
CA GLN A 920 -39.76 21.39 0.22
C GLN A 920 -38.54 21.61 1.11
N VAL A 921 -37.48 22.26 0.61
CA VAL A 921 -36.29 22.56 1.40
C VAL A 921 -36.64 23.46 2.59
N LYS A 922 -37.38 24.55 2.36
CA LYS A 922 -37.80 25.44 3.44
C LYS A 922 -38.57 24.70 4.52
N GLU A 923 -39.56 23.89 4.12
CA GLU A 923 -40.37 23.11 5.06
C GLU A 923 -39.50 22.13 5.87
N ARG A 924 -38.58 21.43 5.21
CA ARG A 924 -37.68 20.47 5.88
C ARG A 924 -36.77 21.14 6.89
N ILE A 925 -36.17 22.29 6.54
CA ILE A 925 -35.31 23.05 7.45
C ILE A 925 -36.10 23.52 8.67
N THR A 926 -37.28 24.10 8.47
CA THR A 926 -38.13 24.58 9.58
C THR A 926 -38.46 23.43 10.54
N LYS A 927 -38.91 22.28 10.01
CA LYS A 927 -39.21 21.11 10.85
C LYS A 927 -37.99 20.58 11.60
N ALA A 928 -36.82 20.57 10.97
CA ALA A 928 -35.58 20.12 11.62
C ALA A 928 -35.15 21.05 12.76
N LEU A 929 -35.21 22.37 12.55
CA LEU A 929 -34.89 23.37 13.58
C LEU A 929 -35.88 23.34 14.75
N ASP A 930 -37.18 23.12 14.45
CA ASP A 930 -38.21 22.95 15.48
C ASP A 930 -37.99 21.65 16.28
N ALA A 931 -37.59 20.56 15.61
CA ALA A 931 -37.30 19.27 16.26
C ALA A 931 -36.04 19.33 17.14
N ASP A 932 -34.96 19.97 16.68
CA ASP A 932 -33.76 20.20 17.50
C ASP A 932 -34.11 20.99 18.77
N TYR A 933 -34.95 22.02 18.67
CA TYR A 933 -35.44 22.75 19.83
C TYR A 933 -36.19 21.87 20.86
N ILE A 934 -36.84 20.78 20.41
CA ILE A 934 -37.59 19.84 21.27
C ILE A 934 -36.68 18.74 21.85
N LEU A 935 -35.66 18.28 21.12
CA LEU A 935 -34.75 17.20 21.56
C LEU A 935 -33.55 17.70 22.39
N ASN A 936 -33.14 18.96 22.22
CA ASN A 936 -32.03 19.59 22.95
C ASN A 936 -32.36 20.51 24.16
N PRO A 937 -33.60 20.65 24.69
CA PRO A 937 -33.83 21.47 25.88
C PRO A 937 -33.47 20.67 27.14
N SER A 938 -32.35 21.03 27.77
CA SER A 938 -31.90 20.67 29.13
C SER A 938 -31.11 19.36 29.34
N ARG A 939 -29.78 19.42 29.10
CA ARG A 939 -28.77 18.65 29.88
C ARG A 939 -28.10 19.52 30.93
N GLN A 940 -28.90 20.29 31.66
CA GLN A 940 -28.49 20.98 32.88
C GLN A 940 -29.23 20.37 34.09
N SER A 941 -29.20 19.05 34.25
CA SER A 941 -29.32 18.41 35.56
C SER A 941 -28.86 16.95 35.53
N SER A 942 -27.95 16.64 36.46
CA SER A 942 -27.68 15.35 37.11
C SER A 942 -27.63 14.03 36.32
N SER A 943 -26.44 13.43 36.38
CA SER A 943 -26.17 12.03 36.76
C SER A 943 -27.37 11.15 37.16
N PHE A 944 -27.33 9.90 36.66
CA PHE A 944 -28.16 8.70 36.92
C PHE A 944 -29.30 8.39 35.93
N GLY A 945 -29.12 7.30 35.18
CA GLY A 945 -30.12 6.24 34.96
C GLY A 945 -31.19 6.46 33.87
N GLY A 946 -31.09 5.64 32.80
CA GLY A 946 -32.20 5.13 31.96
C GLY A 946 -33.26 6.12 31.45
N GLY A 947 -33.13 6.57 30.20
CA GLY A 947 -34.16 7.38 29.52
C GLY A 947 -34.94 6.58 28.47
N SER A 948 -36.23 6.38 28.69
CA SER A 948 -37.22 5.89 27.73
C SER A 948 -37.73 7.01 26.80
N ILE A 949 -37.91 6.74 25.51
CA ILE A 949 -38.56 7.66 24.55
C ILE A 949 -40.08 7.63 24.77
N ARG A 950 -40.72 8.80 24.96
CA ARG A 950 -42.18 8.98 25.00
C ARG A 950 -42.68 9.49 23.65
N PHE A 951 -43.60 8.77 23.02
CA PHE A 951 -44.41 9.29 21.91
C PHE A 951 -45.70 9.88 22.48
N ILE A 952 -45.99 11.13 22.17
CA ILE A 952 -47.31 11.74 22.39
C ILE A 952 -47.96 11.84 21.02
N LEU A 953 -48.98 11.01 20.79
CA LEU A 953 -49.88 11.16 19.64
C LEU A 953 -51.09 11.96 20.11
N GLU A 954 -51.27 13.14 19.53
CA GLU A 954 -52.43 14.00 19.75
C GLU A 954 -53.37 13.88 18.55
N ASP A 955 -54.60 13.44 18.78
CA ASP A 955 -55.63 13.37 17.74
C ASP A 955 -56.36 14.72 17.64
N HIS A 956 -56.26 15.36 16.48
CA HIS A 956 -56.57 16.78 16.28
C HIS A 956 -58.07 17.13 16.37
N GLU A 957 -58.97 16.16 16.55
CA GLU A 957 -60.42 16.39 16.57
C GLU A 957 -61.10 16.21 17.95
N SER A 958 -60.42 15.72 19.00
CA SER A 958 -61.10 15.50 20.30
C SER A 958 -60.37 15.93 21.58
N GLY A 959 -59.10 16.35 21.51
CA GLY A 959 -58.40 16.97 22.65
C GLY A 959 -58.27 16.10 23.91
N GLN A 960 -58.32 14.77 23.79
CA GLN A 960 -58.03 13.86 24.90
C GLN A 960 -56.88 12.88 24.56
N ILE A 961 -55.98 12.71 25.53
CA ILE A 961 -54.80 11.83 25.48
C ILE A 961 -55.25 10.36 25.59
N ILE A 962 -54.90 9.52 24.61
CA ILE A 962 -55.21 8.08 24.63
C ILE A 962 -53.91 7.27 24.81
N GLN A 963 -53.74 6.76 26.06
CA GLN A 963 -52.84 5.69 26.53
C GLN A 963 -51.30 5.85 26.52
N ASP A 964 -50.73 5.78 27.74
CA ASP A 964 -49.34 5.42 28.04
C ASP A 964 -49.12 3.91 27.78
N GLN A 965 -48.28 3.54 26.80
CA GLN A 965 -47.70 2.19 26.73
C GLN A 965 -46.17 2.26 26.76
N VAL A 966 -45.60 1.58 27.75
CA VAL A 966 -44.17 1.32 27.90
C VAL A 966 -43.89 -0.07 27.33
N VAL A 967 -43.06 -0.16 26.28
CA VAL A 967 -42.53 -1.44 25.78
C VAL A 967 -41.06 -1.53 26.18
N PRO A 968 -40.64 -2.59 26.90
CA PRO A 968 -39.24 -2.81 27.22
C PRO A 968 -38.51 -3.44 26.02
N ILE A 969 -37.32 -2.93 25.70
CA ILE A 969 -36.35 -3.57 24.82
C ILE A 969 -35.37 -4.32 25.75
N GLU A 970 -35.40 -5.64 25.73
CA GLU A 970 -34.39 -6.51 26.34
C GLU A 970 -33.23 -6.76 25.34
N PRO A 971 -32.01 -7.06 25.84
CA PRO A 971 -30.72 -6.67 25.24
C PRO A 971 -30.32 -7.37 23.94
#